data_AF-A0A933G9N3-F1
#
_entry.id   AF-A0A933G9N3-F1
#
_cell.length_a   1.000
_cell.length_b   1.000
_cell.length_c   1.000
_cell.angle_alpha   90.00
_cell.angle_beta   90.00
_cell.angle_gamma   90.00
#
_symmetry.space_group_name_H-M   'P 1'
#
loop_
_entity.id
_entity.type
_entity.pdbx_description
1 polymer ?
#
loop_
_entity_poly.entity_id
_entity_poly.type
_entity_poly.pdbx_seq_one_letter_code
_entity_poly.pdbx_strand_id
1 'polypeptide(L)'
;MKLYIYILVPLVLLGALVVGGIFILPAMDSPEGKLHAQIDEPIELAQRMLYAYDATAPHLDQAFAAATTQPDSIDGDKWRTHLDVEGERNPFAANPALKDRLSSQGQLLRQLSQEIAGMTGEEPVAPPLPGPGEAQRKLLEYLKDNHALLDAALAKVRQAINTTVGEGESEARGSSNPTATRLEAILLHHKADLMRREAALARAAADVQRKRAGRVLAVCRDLDQEIQGHKSLLAGGTAPGMAARTVTRPSALPSAATKPAPRTGGWWIFDKLAKQVSPREAVPAPAPDTGPQEEPGLTPPPSEPEVAEAPPPPGPAEVVPPLAARLAALQKQRAETVVNADAAQAEVDRFTKDIGALTARLEEAKSRARDAELKMIAAQQKGLDTADPKAVQPFVDEYRRLSQANREALREAETLERGSIRNARPANDDPDHIATSPLVPAEPGKPMQPERGLTALKTDLATAQAAVQANKTLLREIDRQIAELTARREIGEDRLEQLDGQRRQLMAEVSRLSGAAVVAVIRADQLEKEAIDLASGNGLQAAQRAQTAASEYQRAMQAFVRSENPVDTPDRKLSDMASDQFTSANAVLTQADLHYLIARTYVQQAADLRPHQQLLTDTASLGMAVQADPQTLPEGLSADAAPACATSPDAAAKTIEENETKAAEAAKQALDLYTQAAGQLKDLWVVHANIAAIHTMLAQLPPLPGDTEDHLALARQTYTRAIQGREKRPDYPTYHRIAEGLKKETAPPAGN
;
A
#
# COMPACT_ATOMS: atom_id res chain seq x y z
N MET A 1 30.55 10.07 -24.03
CA MET A 1 30.19 11.27 -24.83
C MET A 1 31.27 12.33 -24.90
N LYS A 2 32.25 12.40 -23.97
CA LYS A 2 33.44 13.28 -24.07
C LYS A 2 34.26 13.13 -25.37
N LEU A 3 34.08 12.05 -26.13
CA LEU A 3 34.83 11.79 -27.38
C LEU A 3 34.11 12.26 -28.67
N TYR A 4 32.83 12.64 -28.63
CA TYR A 4 32.10 13.11 -29.82
C TYR A 4 32.69 14.44 -30.32
N ILE A 5 33.10 15.28 -29.37
CA ILE A 5 33.87 16.51 -29.58
C ILE A 5 35.27 16.20 -30.15
N TYR A 6 35.89 15.06 -29.84
CA TYR A 6 37.23 14.74 -30.36
C TYR A 6 37.25 14.17 -31.78
N ILE A 7 36.11 13.79 -32.37
CA ILE A 7 36.06 13.19 -33.72
C ILE A 7 35.35 14.09 -34.72
N LEU A 8 34.30 14.80 -34.29
CA LEU A 8 33.55 15.70 -35.18
C LEU A 8 34.32 17.02 -35.43
N VAL A 9 35.14 17.44 -34.46
CA VAL A 9 35.85 18.72 -34.46
C VAL A 9 37.17 18.71 -35.22
N PRO A 10 38.03 17.67 -35.18
CA PRO A 10 39.16 17.61 -36.10
C PRO A 10 38.70 17.53 -37.55
N LEU A 11 37.50 16.99 -37.83
CA LEU A 11 36.92 16.94 -39.18
C LEU A 11 36.38 18.31 -39.62
N VAL A 12 35.79 19.09 -38.72
CA VAL A 12 35.42 20.50 -38.95
C VAL A 12 36.67 21.39 -39.05
N LEU A 13 37.70 21.16 -38.25
CA LEU A 13 39.00 21.85 -38.32
C LEU A 13 39.77 21.49 -39.58
N LEU A 14 39.76 20.22 -40.03
CA LEU A 14 40.37 19.83 -41.30
C LEU A 14 39.58 20.43 -42.49
N GLY A 15 38.25 20.47 -42.41
CA GLY A 15 37.42 21.13 -43.41
C GLY A 15 37.68 22.63 -43.50
N ALA A 16 37.81 23.32 -42.36
CA ALA A 16 38.13 24.74 -42.31
C ALA A 16 39.58 25.05 -42.76
N LEU A 17 40.56 24.20 -42.41
CA LEU A 17 41.97 24.39 -42.82
C LEU A 17 42.26 24.01 -44.27
N VAL A 18 41.58 22.99 -44.82
CA VAL A 18 41.80 22.55 -46.21
C VAL A 18 41.08 23.45 -47.21
N VAL A 19 39.96 24.07 -46.83
CA VAL A 19 39.25 25.04 -47.69
C VAL A 19 39.84 26.45 -47.57
N GLY A 20 40.42 26.84 -46.41
CA GLY A 20 41.05 28.15 -46.23
C GLY A 20 42.46 28.30 -46.80
N GLY A 21 43.16 27.20 -47.14
CA GLY A 21 44.60 27.23 -47.36
C GLY A 21 45.12 27.47 -48.78
N ILE A 22 44.29 27.40 -49.84
CA ILE A 22 44.82 27.28 -51.23
C ILE A 22 44.60 28.51 -52.14
N PHE A 23 43.77 29.51 -51.78
CA PHE A 23 43.49 30.63 -52.71
C PHE A 23 43.36 32.03 -52.06
N ILE A 24 44.32 32.45 -51.22
CA ILE A 24 44.30 33.78 -50.61
C ILE A 24 45.27 34.70 -51.37
N LEU A 25 44.75 35.57 -52.26
CA LEU A 25 45.23 36.95 -52.42
C LEU A 25 44.33 37.86 -53.30
N PRO A 26 43.47 37.37 -54.22
CA PRO A 26 42.45 38.23 -54.85
C PRO A 26 41.04 38.11 -54.23
N ALA A 27 40.78 37.11 -53.38
CA ALA A 27 39.43 36.76 -52.90
C ALA A 27 38.87 37.64 -51.76
N MET A 28 39.63 38.62 -51.25
CA MET A 28 39.18 39.47 -50.13
C MET A 28 38.24 40.62 -50.53
N ASP A 29 38.12 40.92 -51.83
CA ASP A 29 37.24 42.01 -52.29
C ASP A 29 35.85 41.57 -52.75
N SER A 30 35.59 40.26 -52.84
CA SER A 30 34.25 39.75 -53.17
C SER A 30 33.28 39.91 -51.98
N PRO A 31 31.97 40.13 -52.23
CA PRO A 31 30.95 40.18 -51.17
C PRO A 31 30.93 38.93 -50.29
N GLU A 32 31.21 37.75 -50.88
CA GLU A 32 31.31 36.47 -50.16
C GLU A 32 32.52 36.42 -49.22
N GLY A 33 33.70 36.86 -49.66
CA GLY A 33 34.91 36.92 -48.81
C GLY A 33 34.74 37.89 -47.64
N LYS A 34 34.07 39.03 -47.87
CA LYS A 34 33.74 40.01 -46.82
C LYS A 34 32.70 39.48 -45.84
N LEU A 35 31.69 38.74 -46.33
CA LEU A 35 30.72 38.06 -45.48
C LEU A 35 31.41 37.03 -44.58
N HIS A 36 32.25 36.15 -45.15
CA HIS A 36 33.00 35.14 -44.39
C HIS A 36 33.81 35.76 -43.25
N ALA A 37 34.57 36.81 -43.53
CA ALA A 37 35.34 37.51 -42.50
C ALA A 37 34.47 38.11 -41.37
N GLN A 38 33.24 38.54 -41.67
CA GLN A 38 32.32 39.12 -40.67
C GLN A 38 31.59 38.06 -39.84
N ILE A 39 31.35 36.85 -40.37
CA ILE A 39 30.63 35.79 -39.68
C ILE A 39 31.54 34.82 -38.92
N ASP A 40 32.82 34.71 -39.28
CA ASP A 40 33.75 33.74 -38.69
C ASP A 40 33.94 33.97 -37.17
N GLU A 41 34.14 35.21 -36.72
CA GLU A 41 34.31 35.51 -35.28
C GLU A 41 33.06 35.14 -34.44
N PRO A 42 31.83 35.57 -34.81
CA PRO A 42 30.62 35.12 -34.11
C PRO A 42 30.42 33.60 -34.10
N ILE A 43 30.73 32.91 -35.21
CA ILE A 43 30.60 31.45 -35.32
C ILE A 43 31.63 30.75 -34.42
N GLU A 44 32.89 31.19 -34.43
CA GLU A 44 33.93 30.60 -33.59
C GLU A 44 33.62 30.79 -32.10
N LEU A 45 33.15 31.98 -31.71
CA LEU A 45 32.77 32.25 -30.33
C LEU A 45 31.58 31.39 -29.88
N ALA A 46 30.57 31.20 -30.74
CA ALA A 46 29.46 30.29 -30.47
C ALA A 46 29.92 28.82 -30.35
N GLN A 47 30.88 28.38 -31.17
CA GLN A 47 31.45 27.03 -31.07
C GLN A 47 32.23 26.85 -29.77
N ARG A 48 33.02 27.84 -29.35
CA ARG A 48 33.72 27.82 -28.06
C ARG A 48 32.75 27.73 -26.89
N MET A 49 31.64 28.46 -26.93
CA MET A 49 30.55 28.34 -25.94
C MET A 49 29.94 26.94 -25.94
N LEU A 50 29.70 26.34 -27.12
CA LEU A 50 29.23 24.97 -27.23
C LEU A 50 30.25 23.94 -26.70
N TYR A 51 31.56 24.18 -26.82
CA TYR A 51 32.59 23.31 -26.21
C TYR A 51 32.65 23.44 -24.69
N ALA A 52 32.40 24.64 -24.17
CA ALA A 52 32.32 24.87 -22.73
C ALA A 52 31.06 24.23 -22.11
N TYR A 53 30.02 24.01 -22.91
CA TYR A 53 28.82 23.28 -22.49
C TYR A 53 29.14 21.79 -22.25
N ASP A 54 29.09 21.36 -20.99
CA ASP A 54 29.27 19.96 -20.63
C ASP A 54 27.92 19.21 -20.59
N ALA A 55 27.62 18.56 -21.71
CA ALA A 55 26.48 17.66 -21.88
C ALA A 55 26.62 16.33 -21.09
N THR A 56 27.71 16.10 -20.37
CA THR A 56 28.02 14.86 -19.64
C THR A 56 28.03 14.98 -18.12
N ALA A 57 27.88 16.19 -17.58
CA ALA A 57 27.58 16.35 -16.16
C ALA A 57 26.27 15.59 -15.86
N PRO A 58 26.36 14.62 -14.95
CA PRO A 58 26.07 13.20 -15.16
C PRO A 58 24.57 12.91 -15.11
N HIS A 59 24.17 11.71 -15.56
CA HIS A 59 22.84 11.09 -15.35
C HIS A 59 22.10 11.64 -14.12
N LEU A 60 21.33 12.71 -14.33
CA LEU A 60 20.80 13.58 -13.29
C LEU A 60 19.82 12.81 -12.38
N ASP A 61 19.14 11.84 -12.99
CA ASP A 61 18.27 10.86 -12.34
C ASP A 61 19.02 9.99 -11.31
N GLN A 62 20.29 9.64 -11.54
CA GLN A 62 21.09 8.82 -10.62
C GLN A 62 21.60 9.64 -9.43
N ALA A 63 22.03 10.88 -9.67
CA ALA A 63 22.45 11.78 -8.59
C ALA A 63 21.26 12.16 -7.70
N PHE A 64 20.09 12.40 -8.29
CA PHE A 64 18.87 12.70 -7.55
C PHE A 64 18.29 11.48 -6.83
N ALA A 65 18.29 10.29 -7.46
CA ALA A 65 17.88 9.05 -6.81
C ALA A 65 18.83 8.66 -5.65
N ALA A 66 20.14 8.84 -5.80
CA ALA A 66 21.10 8.57 -4.73
C ALA A 66 20.96 9.57 -3.56
N ALA A 67 20.71 10.84 -3.86
CA ALA A 67 20.50 11.88 -2.85
C ALA A 67 19.17 11.71 -2.09
N THR A 68 18.10 11.28 -2.75
CA THR A 68 16.75 11.16 -2.15
C THR A 68 16.46 9.80 -1.49
N THR A 69 17.34 8.82 -1.68
CA THR A 69 17.26 7.49 -1.04
C THR A 69 17.92 7.43 0.33
N GLN A 70 18.61 8.48 0.78
CA GLN A 70 18.93 8.66 2.20
C GLN A 70 17.86 9.56 2.85
N PRO A 71 17.02 9.03 3.75
CA PRO A 71 16.19 9.86 4.60
C PRO A 71 17.08 10.65 5.58
N ASP A 72 16.92 11.97 5.63
CA ASP A 72 17.67 12.89 6.51
C ASP A 72 17.46 12.66 8.03
N SER A 73 16.74 11.60 8.46
CA SER A 73 16.41 11.41 9.87
C SER A 73 16.16 9.96 10.32
N ILE A 74 16.66 8.94 9.62
CA ILE A 74 16.59 7.55 10.12
C ILE A 74 18.01 7.05 10.35
N ASP A 75 18.28 6.75 11.62
CA ASP A 75 19.49 6.08 12.09
C ASP A 75 19.86 4.90 11.16
N GLY A 76 21.07 4.94 10.59
CA GLY A 76 21.51 4.06 9.50
C GLY A 76 21.44 2.57 9.84
N ASP A 77 21.45 2.23 11.12
CA ASP A 77 21.30 0.86 11.59
C ASP A 77 19.84 0.41 11.65
N LYS A 78 18.89 1.31 11.96
CA LYS A 78 17.44 1.01 11.89
C LYS A 78 16.96 0.79 10.46
N TRP A 79 17.57 1.47 9.49
CA TRP A 79 17.29 1.28 8.06
C TRP A 79 17.78 -0.07 7.54
N ARG A 80 18.97 -0.52 7.97
CA ARG A 80 19.50 -1.86 7.61
C ARG A 80 18.66 -2.99 8.20
N THR A 81 18.25 -2.86 9.47
CA THR A 81 17.37 -3.87 10.10
C THR A 81 16.00 -3.94 9.43
N HIS A 82 15.52 -2.86 8.81
CA HIS A 82 14.25 -2.87 8.07
C HIS A 82 14.39 -3.49 6.68
N LEU A 83 15.53 -3.31 6.02
CA LEU A 83 15.84 -3.93 4.72
C LEU A 83 16.13 -5.44 4.82
N ASP A 84 16.70 -5.90 5.93
CA ASP A 84 17.03 -7.32 6.13
C ASP A 84 15.81 -8.17 6.56
N VAL A 85 14.75 -7.56 7.09
CA VAL A 85 13.51 -8.26 7.51
C VAL A 85 12.48 -8.42 6.38
N GLU A 86 12.56 -7.62 5.31
CA GLU A 86 11.64 -7.67 4.16
C GLU A 86 12.24 -8.27 2.87
N GLY A 87 13.44 -8.84 2.95
CA GLY A 87 14.20 -9.35 1.79
C GLY A 87 13.48 -10.40 0.93
N GLU A 88 12.46 -11.07 1.46
CA GLU A 88 11.70 -12.10 0.72
C GLU A 88 10.45 -11.57 -0.02
N ARG A 89 10.06 -10.30 0.13
CA ARG A 89 8.84 -9.75 -0.52
C ARG A 89 9.03 -8.40 -1.24
N ASN A 90 10.25 -7.93 -1.41
CA ASN A 90 10.54 -6.64 -2.04
C ASN A 90 10.88 -6.79 -3.54
N PRO A 91 10.06 -6.26 -4.49
CA PRO A 91 10.37 -6.29 -5.92
C PRO A 91 11.59 -5.42 -6.31
N PHE A 92 12.18 -4.64 -5.40
CA PHE A 92 13.46 -3.94 -5.62
C PHE A 92 14.71 -4.80 -5.33
N ALA A 93 14.57 -5.97 -4.71
CA ALA A 93 15.66 -6.95 -4.60
C ALA A 93 15.93 -7.66 -5.96
N ALA A 94 15.03 -7.52 -6.93
CA ALA A 94 15.11 -8.19 -8.23
C ALA A 94 16.02 -7.50 -9.27
N ASN A 95 16.69 -6.38 -8.93
CA ASN A 95 17.64 -5.74 -9.85
C ASN A 95 19.09 -5.77 -9.31
N PRO A 96 19.75 -6.95 -9.36
CA PRO A 96 21.13 -7.12 -8.92
C PRO A 96 22.11 -6.16 -9.63
N ALA A 97 21.80 -5.75 -10.87
CA ALA A 97 22.64 -4.83 -11.64
C ALA A 97 22.74 -3.41 -11.04
N LEU A 98 21.73 -2.96 -10.30
CA LEU A 98 21.73 -1.64 -9.67
C LEU A 98 22.53 -1.65 -8.36
N LYS A 99 22.41 -2.74 -7.59
CA LYS A 99 23.21 -3.00 -6.38
C LYS A 99 24.69 -3.16 -6.74
N ASP A 100 24.99 -3.88 -7.82
CA ASP A 100 26.36 -4.10 -8.30
C ASP A 100 27.00 -2.84 -8.90
N ARG A 101 26.20 -1.94 -9.50
CA ARG A 101 26.70 -0.64 -9.98
C ARG A 101 27.02 0.35 -8.86
N LEU A 102 26.17 0.41 -7.83
CA LEU A 102 26.41 1.28 -6.68
C LEU A 102 27.57 0.77 -5.82
N SER A 103 27.68 -0.55 -5.64
CA SER A 103 28.80 -1.17 -4.93
C SER A 103 30.12 -1.02 -5.69
N SER A 104 30.12 -1.20 -7.03
CA SER A 104 31.33 -0.99 -7.86
C SER A 104 31.77 0.48 -7.92
N GLN A 105 30.85 1.45 -7.98
CA GLN A 105 31.21 2.87 -7.85
C GLN A 105 31.77 3.21 -6.47
N GLY A 106 31.16 2.68 -5.40
CA GLY A 106 31.67 2.85 -4.05
C GLY A 106 33.05 2.23 -3.85
N GLN A 107 33.31 1.07 -4.49
CA GLN A 107 34.62 0.43 -4.47
C GLN A 107 35.65 1.19 -5.30
N LEU A 108 35.28 1.72 -6.46
CA LEU A 108 36.17 2.52 -7.31
C LEU A 108 36.60 3.82 -6.62
N LEU A 109 35.67 4.51 -5.96
CA LEU A 109 35.97 5.72 -5.18
C LEU A 109 36.86 5.41 -3.98
N ARG A 110 36.65 4.27 -3.32
CA ARG A 110 37.55 3.81 -2.25
C ARG A 110 38.94 3.45 -2.78
N GLN A 111 39.03 2.73 -3.90
CA GLN A 111 40.31 2.41 -4.53
C GLN A 111 41.08 3.66 -4.95
N LEU A 112 40.41 4.63 -5.58
CA LEU A 112 41.02 5.91 -5.94
C LEU A 112 41.45 6.71 -4.71
N SER A 113 40.65 6.71 -3.63
CA SER A 113 41.03 7.36 -2.38
C SER A 113 42.22 6.69 -1.70
N GLN A 114 42.33 5.36 -1.80
CA GLN A 114 43.46 4.57 -1.27
C GLN A 114 44.71 4.72 -2.12
N GLU A 115 44.59 4.83 -3.45
CA GLU A 115 45.69 5.15 -4.36
C GLU A 115 46.24 6.54 -4.11
N ILE A 116 45.35 7.54 -3.92
CA ILE A 116 45.75 8.90 -3.59
C ILE A 116 46.40 8.95 -2.20
N ALA A 117 45.83 8.29 -1.19
CA ALA A 117 46.43 8.19 0.15
C ALA A 117 47.81 7.51 0.12
N GLY A 118 47.98 6.48 -0.72
CA GLY A 118 49.27 5.82 -0.95
C GLY A 118 50.29 6.69 -1.67
N MET A 119 49.85 7.70 -2.44
CA MET A 119 50.72 8.64 -3.16
C MET A 119 51.08 9.88 -2.33
N THR A 120 50.20 10.35 -1.43
CA THR A 120 50.39 11.62 -0.70
C THR A 120 50.71 11.45 0.79
N GLY A 121 50.57 10.25 1.36
CA GLY A 121 50.86 9.99 2.78
C GLY A 121 49.88 10.65 3.77
N GLU A 122 48.89 11.38 3.27
CA GLU A 122 47.76 11.92 4.04
C GLU A 122 46.50 11.14 3.63
N GLU A 123 45.76 10.62 4.62
CA GLU A 123 44.39 10.14 4.40
C GLU A 123 43.55 11.32 3.90
N PRO A 124 43.06 11.32 2.65
CA PRO A 124 42.14 12.34 2.22
C PRO A 124 40.83 12.10 2.97
N VAL A 125 40.51 12.98 3.92
CA VAL A 125 39.14 13.13 4.40
C VAL A 125 38.32 13.51 3.17
N ALA A 126 37.62 12.54 2.59
CA ALA A 126 36.70 12.80 1.50
C ALA A 126 35.78 13.95 1.97
N PRO A 127 35.66 15.05 1.20
CA PRO A 127 34.74 16.10 1.59
C PRO A 127 33.38 15.46 1.81
N PRO A 128 32.65 15.81 2.90
CA PRO A 128 31.33 15.26 3.13
C PRO A 128 30.52 15.46 1.86
N LEU A 129 29.91 14.39 1.36
CA LEU A 129 29.02 14.47 0.21
C LEU A 129 28.00 15.57 0.52
N PRO A 130 27.77 16.53 -0.39
CA PRO A 130 26.80 17.59 -0.17
C PRO A 130 25.47 16.94 0.21
N GLY A 131 24.82 17.45 1.25
CA GLY A 131 23.50 16.96 1.64
C GLY A 131 22.53 17.03 0.45
N PRO A 132 21.47 16.20 0.42
CA PRO A 132 20.59 16.07 -0.74
C PRO A 132 20.08 17.41 -1.29
N GLY A 133 19.74 18.34 -0.41
CA GLY A 133 19.29 19.69 -0.78
C GLY A 133 20.39 20.61 -1.35
N GLU A 134 21.65 20.44 -0.96
CA GLU A 134 22.77 21.22 -1.51
C GLU A 134 23.19 20.69 -2.88
N ALA A 135 23.17 19.35 -3.06
CA ALA A 135 23.40 18.72 -4.36
C ALA A 135 22.34 19.14 -5.40
N GLN A 136 21.06 19.20 -4.99
CA GLN A 136 19.99 19.68 -5.85
C GLN A 136 20.15 21.17 -6.22
N ARG A 137 20.53 22.04 -5.28
CA ARG A 137 20.78 23.47 -5.58
C ARG A 137 21.92 23.66 -6.57
N LYS A 138 23.07 23.03 -6.33
CA LYS A 138 24.22 23.10 -7.25
C LYS A 138 23.86 22.61 -8.64
N LEU A 139 23.02 21.59 -8.72
CA LEU A 139 22.52 21.09 -9.99
C LEU A 139 21.59 22.09 -10.71
N LEU A 140 20.66 22.72 -9.99
CA LEU A 140 19.79 23.74 -10.57
C LEU A 140 20.58 24.98 -11.04
N GLU A 141 21.59 25.40 -10.27
CA GLU A 141 22.52 26.46 -10.68
C GLU A 141 23.27 26.06 -11.95
N TYR A 142 23.81 24.85 -12.00
CA TYR A 142 24.50 24.31 -13.18
C TYR A 142 23.61 24.25 -14.43
N LEU A 143 22.33 23.86 -14.28
CA LEU A 143 21.37 23.86 -15.40
C LEU A 143 21.07 25.28 -15.89
N LYS A 144 20.92 26.23 -14.97
CA LYS A 144 20.70 27.64 -15.29
C LYS A 144 21.88 28.24 -16.06
N ASP A 145 23.11 27.95 -15.63
CA ASP A 145 24.33 28.41 -16.30
C ASP A 145 24.43 27.83 -17.73
N ASN A 146 24.06 26.56 -17.91
CA ASN A 146 24.01 25.94 -19.24
C ASN A 146 22.95 26.57 -20.16
N HIS A 147 21.77 26.89 -19.64
CA HIS A 147 20.74 27.62 -20.41
C HIS A 147 21.28 28.98 -20.88
N ALA A 148 21.89 29.75 -19.97
CA ALA A 148 22.47 31.05 -20.30
C ALA A 148 23.59 30.94 -21.34
N LEU A 149 24.44 29.92 -21.23
CA LEU A 149 25.53 29.66 -22.18
C LEU A 149 25.00 29.34 -23.59
N LEU A 150 23.98 28.48 -23.70
CA LEU A 150 23.35 28.12 -24.97
C LEU A 150 22.60 29.30 -25.59
N ASP A 151 21.94 30.14 -24.77
CA ASP A 151 21.26 31.35 -25.25
C ASP A 151 22.25 32.40 -25.78
N ALA A 152 23.38 32.59 -25.10
CA ALA A 152 24.45 33.44 -25.58
C ALA A 152 25.03 32.94 -26.91
N ALA A 153 25.26 31.62 -27.04
CA ALA A 153 25.73 31.01 -28.29
C ALA A 153 24.72 31.18 -29.43
N LEU A 154 23.43 30.94 -29.17
CA LEU A 154 22.36 31.13 -30.16
C LEU A 154 22.27 32.58 -30.65
N ALA A 155 22.40 33.55 -29.75
CA ALA A 155 22.39 34.96 -30.11
C ALA A 155 23.53 35.31 -31.08
N LYS A 156 24.72 34.75 -30.85
CA LYS A 156 25.90 34.96 -31.72
C LYS A 156 25.73 34.33 -33.09
N VAL A 157 25.18 33.13 -33.16
CA VAL A 157 24.90 32.48 -34.45
C VAL A 157 23.80 33.21 -35.23
N ARG A 158 22.74 33.68 -34.55
CA ARG A 158 21.68 34.46 -35.20
C ARG A 158 22.18 35.81 -35.71
N GLN A 159 23.13 36.43 -35.01
CA GLN A 159 23.83 37.61 -35.52
C GLN A 159 24.57 37.28 -36.83
N ALA A 160 25.31 36.17 -36.88
CA ALA A 160 25.98 35.72 -38.11
C ALA A 160 25.00 35.45 -39.26
N ILE A 161 23.90 34.72 -38.99
CA ILE A 161 22.88 34.38 -39.99
C ILE A 161 22.21 35.62 -40.58
N ASN A 162 21.96 36.64 -39.76
CA ASN A 162 21.30 37.88 -40.18
C ASN A 162 22.25 38.89 -40.84
N THR A 163 23.55 38.58 -40.96
CA THR A 163 24.52 39.45 -41.61
C THR A 163 24.36 39.39 -43.13
N THR A 164 24.33 40.55 -43.79
CA THR A 164 24.26 40.68 -45.26
C THR A 164 25.36 41.61 -45.76
N VAL A 165 25.99 41.26 -46.87
CA VAL A 165 27.10 42.04 -47.46
C VAL A 165 26.92 42.11 -48.97
N GLY A 166 27.03 43.32 -49.53
CA GLY A 166 26.84 43.60 -50.97
C GLY A 166 25.49 44.27 -51.27
N GLU A 167 25.23 44.54 -52.56
CA GLU A 167 23.99 45.14 -53.06
C GLU A 167 23.47 44.39 -54.29
N GLY A 168 22.15 44.26 -54.43
CA GLY A 168 21.51 43.68 -55.62
C GLY A 168 21.81 42.20 -55.85
N GLU A 169 22.17 41.83 -57.08
CA GLU A 169 22.45 40.43 -57.47
C GLU A 169 23.77 39.88 -56.90
N SER A 170 24.61 40.72 -56.28
CA SER A 170 25.87 40.35 -55.63
C SER A 170 25.77 40.31 -54.10
N GLU A 171 24.55 40.24 -53.55
CA GLU A 171 24.30 40.17 -52.10
C GLU A 171 24.64 38.77 -51.55
N ALA A 172 25.62 38.70 -50.66
CA ALA A 172 25.94 37.51 -49.88
C ALA A 172 25.22 37.59 -48.52
N ARG A 173 24.56 36.51 -48.11
CA ARG A 173 23.79 36.44 -46.85
C ARG A 173 24.31 35.36 -45.92
N GLY A 174 24.41 35.64 -44.63
CA GLY A 174 24.79 34.65 -43.62
C GLY A 174 23.83 33.45 -43.57
N SER A 175 22.58 33.64 -43.97
CA SER A 175 21.57 32.58 -44.08
C SER A 175 21.85 31.54 -45.15
N SER A 176 22.73 31.81 -46.12
CA SER A 176 23.20 30.80 -47.10
C SER A 176 24.52 30.14 -46.67
N ASN A 177 25.10 30.53 -45.52
CA ASN A 177 26.29 29.88 -44.99
C ASN A 177 25.92 28.53 -44.32
N PRO A 178 26.44 27.39 -44.83
CA PRO A 178 26.07 26.07 -44.31
C PRO A 178 26.57 25.80 -42.89
N THR A 179 27.67 26.43 -42.47
CA THR A 179 28.22 26.27 -41.12
C THR A 179 27.39 27.03 -40.10
N ALA A 180 27.02 28.28 -40.38
CA ALA A 180 26.22 29.12 -39.49
C ALA A 180 24.83 28.54 -39.25
N THR A 181 24.13 28.18 -40.33
CA THR A 181 22.78 27.61 -40.28
C THR A 181 22.74 26.25 -39.59
N ARG A 182 23.74 25.38 -39.84
CA ARG A 182 23.86 24.11 -39.13
C ARG A 182 24.14 24.29 -37.64
N LEU A 183 25.02 25.23 -37.28
CA LEU A 183 25.34 25.49 -35.88
C LEU A 183 24.12 25.99 -35.10
N GLU A 184 23.24 26.78 -35.73
CA GLU A 184 21.95 27.17 -35.12
C GLU A 184 21.11 25.93 -34.79
N ALA A 185 20.95 25.01 -35.75
CA ALA A 185 20.19 23.78 -35.54
C ALA A 185 20.79 22.90 -34.42
N ILE A 186 22.12 22.78 -34.35
CA ILE A 186 22.83 22.05 -33.28
C ILE A 186 22.57 22.69 -31.90
N LEU A 187 22.67 24.02 -31.81
CA LEU A 187 22.43 24.73 -30.56
C LEU A 187 20.98 24.60 -30.09
N LEU A 188 20.01 24.65 -31.02
CA LEU A 188 18.59 24.41 -30.73
C LEU A 188 18.34 22.97 -30.27
N HIS A 189 18.99 21.98 -30.89
CA HIS A 189 18.96 20.59 -30.42
C HIS A 189 19.48 20.48 -28.97
N HIS A 190 20.62 21.08 -28.65
CA HIS A 190 21.17 21.02 -27.30
C HIS A 190 20.32 21.74 -26.26
N LYS A 191 19.70 22.87 -26.62
CA LYS A 191 18.78 23.60 -25.74
C LYS A 191 17.53 22.77 -25.45
N ALA A 192 16.94 22.13 -26.47
CA ALA A 192 15.81 21.23 -26.29
C ALA A 192 16.19 19.98 -25.46
N ASP A 193 17.38 19.40 -25.66
CA ASP A 193 17.84 18.26 -24.85
C ASP A 193 18.12 18.66 -23.39
N LEU A 194 18.58 19.89 -23.14
CA LEU A 194 18.73 20.42 -21.78
C LEU A 194 17.37 20.52 -21.07
N MET A 195 16.36 21.07 -21.75
CA MET A 195 14.97 21.12 -21.23
C MET A 195 14.41 19.72 -20.96
N ARG A 196 14.62 18.75 -21.87
CA ARG A 196 14.22 17.35 -21.67
C ARG A 196 14.87 16.73 -20.43
N ARG A 197 16.15 17.02 -20.17
CA ARG A 197 16.87 16.53 -18.99
C ARG A 197 16.41 17.21 -17.70
N GLU A 198 16.10 18.50 -17.75
CA GLU A 198 15.47 19.21 -16.62
C GLU A 198 14.09 18.62 -16.31
N ALA A 199 13.32 18.25 -17.33
CA ALA A 199 12.07 17.54 -17.14
C ALA A 199 12.28 16.16 -16.50
N ALA A 200 13.32 15.42 -16.89
CA ALA A 200 13.65 14.13 -16.29
C ALA A 200 13.94 14.26 -14.77
N LEU A 201 14.53 15.37 -14.32
CA LEU A 201 14.67 15.66 -12.90
C LEU A 201 13.34 15.88 -12.20
N ALA A 202 12.43 16.64 -12.82
CA ALA A 202 11.08 16.81 -12.29
C ALA A 202 10.32 15.47 -12.25
N ARG A 203 10.47 14.62 -13.27
CA ARG A 203 9.96 13.23 -13.28
C ARG A 203 10.54 12.40 -12.13
N ALA A 204 11.85 12.45 -11.91
CA ALA A 204 12.51 11.75 -10.80
C ALA A 204 11.99 12.21 -9.43
N ALA A 205 11.72 13.52 -9.27
CA ALA A 205 11.09 14.06 -8.08
C ALA A 205 9.65 13.54 -7.90
N ALA A 206 8.86 13.47 -8.97
CA ALA A 206 7.53 12.86 -8.95
C ALA A 206 7.62 11.39 -8.49
N ASP A 207 8.56 10.62 -9.04
CA ASP A 207 8.79 9.22 -8.71
C ASP A 207 9.08 8.97 -7.22
N VAL A 208 9.89 9.84 -6.60
CA VAL A 208 10.15 9.78 -5.16
C VAL A 208 8.85 9.93 -4.36
N GLN A 209 8.02 10.90 -4.74
CA GLN A 209 6.74 11.13 -4.06
C GLN A 209 5.75 9.98 -4.32
N ARG A 210 5.66 9.47 -5.55
CA ARG A 210 4.83 8.31 -5.91
C ARG A 210 5.20 7.08 -5.10
N LYS A 211 6.49 6.78 -4.96
CA LYS A 211 6.96 5.64 -4.14
C LYS A 211 6.64 5.82 -2.66
N ARG A 212 6.73 7.05 -2.13
CA ARG A 212 6.32 7.35 -0.76
C ARG A 212 4.81 7.17 -0.60
N ALA A 213 4.01 7.72 -1.50
CA ALA A 213 2.55 7.59 -1.50
C ALA A 213 2.13 6.11 -1.60
N GLY A 214 2.74 5.33 -2.50
CA GLY A 214 2.48 3.90 -2.66
C GLY A 214 2.72 3.08 -1.39
N ARG A 215 3.76 3.41 -0.60
CA ARG A 215 3.99 2.76 0.70
C ARG A 215 2.90 3.10 1.71
N VAL A 216 2.49 4.37 1.79
CA VAL A 216 1.43 4.78 2.71
C VAL A 216 0.08 4.18 2.28
N LEU A 217 -0.19 4.10 0.97
CA LEU A 217 -1.37 3.46 0.40
C LEU A 217 -1.45 1.97 0.76
N ALA A 218 -0.33 1.25 0.75
CA ALA A 218 -0.30 -0.14 1.19
C ALA A 218 -0.74 -0.28 2.66
N VAL A 219 -0.21 0.57 3.54
CA VAL A 219 -0.62 0.61 4.96
C VAL A 219 -2.10 0.96 5.11
N CYS A 220 -2.62 1.89 4.31
CA CYS A 220 -4.04 2.22 4.32
C CYS A 220 -4.93 1.03 3.95
N ARG A 221 -4.53 0.21 2.98
CA ARG A 221 -5.30 -0.98 2.58
C ARG A 221 -5.33 -2.03 3.69
N ASP A 222 -4.19 -2.25 4.35
CA ASP A 222 -4.12 -3.15 5.50
C ASP A 222 -5.00 -2.65 6.65
N LEU A 223 -5.01 -1.34 6.88
CA LEU A 223 -5.85 -0.70 7.89
C LEU A 223 -7.34 -0.79 7.55
N ASP A 224 -7.72 -0.62 6.29
CA ASP A 224 -9.10 -0.81 5.83
C ASP A 224 -9.57 -2.25 6.06
N GLN A 225 -8.71 -3.25 5.85
CA GLN A 225 -9.02 -4.65 6.18
C GLN A 225 -9.19 -4.85 7.70
N GLU A 226 -8.34 -4.23 8.53
CA GLU A 226 -8.46 -4.29 10.00
C GLU A 226 -9.79 -3.65 10.47
N ILE A 227 -10.15 -2.48 9.93
CA ILE A 227 -11.41 -1.80 10.21
C ILE A 227 -12.60 -2.66 9.80
N GLN A 228 -12.59 -3.25 8.60
CA GLN A 228 -13.66 -4.15 8.16
C GLN A 228 -13.75 -5.41 9.02
N GLY A 229 -12.63 -5.97 9.45
CA GLY A 229 -12.58 -7.08 10.40
C GLY A 229 -13.25 -6.73 11.72
N HIS A 230 -12.93 -5.57 12.31
CA HIS A 230 -13.56 -5.11 13.55
C HIS A 230 -15.06 -4.79 13.39
N LYS A 231 -15.46 -4.16 12.28
CA LYS A 231 -16.89 -3.95 11.96
C LYS A 231 -17.64 -5.28 11.86
N SER A 232 -17.03 -6.28 11.23
CA SER A 232 -17.60 -7.62 11.11
C SER A 232 -17.76 -8.30 12.48
N LEU A 233 -16.75 -8.19 13.35
CA LEU A 233 -16.81 -8.74 14.71
C LEU A 233 -17.93 -8.11 15.56
N LEU A 234 -18.13 -6.79 15.46
CA LEU A 234 -19.24 -6.11 16.15
C LEU A 234 -20.61 -6.52 15.55
N ALA A 235 -20.66 -6.73 14.24
CA ALA A 235 -21.84 -7.20 13.52
C ALA A 235 -22.15 -8.70 13.71
N GLY A 236 -21.32 -9.46 14.44
CA GLY A 236 -21.53 -10.89 14.70
C GLY A 236 -21.02 -11.84 13.61
N GLY A 237 -20.29 -11.34 12.60
CA GLY A 237 -19.67 -12.19 11.58
C GLY A 237 -18.39 -12.88 12.08
N THR A 238 -18.12 -14.08 11.57
CA THR A 238 -16.78 -14.67 11.63
C THR A 238 -15.87 -13.89 10.69
N ALA A 239 -14.89 -13.15 11.23
CA ALA A 239 -13.91 -12.44 10.42
C ALA A 239 -13.19 -13.42 9.48
N PRO A 240 -13.03 -13.11 8.18
CA PRO A 240 -12.19 -13.92 7.31
C PRO A 240 -10.73 -13.80 7.76
N GLY A 241 -10.11 -14.91 8.17
CA GLY A 241 -8.65 -15.06 8.14
C GLY A 241 -7.82 -14.63 9.36
N MET A 242 -8.39 -14.16 10.48
CA MET A 242 -7.61 -14.10 11.73
C MET A 242 -7.77 -15.40 12.50
N ALA A 243 -6.88 -16.36 12.23
CA ALA A 243 -6.65 -17.48 13.15
C ALA A 243 -6.47 -16.90 14.55
N ALA A 244 -7.37 -17.29 15.47
CA ALA A 244 -7.34 -16.88 16.85
C ALA A 244 -5.94 -17.20 17.41
N ARG A 245 -5.11 -16.16 17.60
CA ARG A 245 -3.98 -16.26 18.53
C ARG A 245 -4.62 -16.54 19.88
N THR A 246 -4.53 -17.79 20.30
CA THR A 246 -4.93 -18.27 21.61
C THR A 246 -4.33 -17.36 22.67
N VAL A 247 -5.17 -16.53 23.28
CA VAL A 247 -4.83 -15.81 24.49
C VAL A 247 -4.69 -16.87 25.58
N THR A 248 -3.47 -17.37 25.77
CA THR A 248 -3.14 -18.16 26.96
C THR A 248 -3.17 -17.20 28.13
N ARG A 249 -4.24 -17.31 28.93
CA ARG A 249 -4.42 -16.67 30.22
C ARG A 249 -3.20 -16.96 31.12
N PRO A 250 -2.40 -15.97 31.55
CA PRO A 250 -1.48 -16.19 32.66
C PRO A 250 -2.31 -16.17 33.95
N SER A 251 -2.25 -17.27 34.71
CA SER A 251 -2.75 -17.30 36.08
C SER A 251 -2.05 -16.25 36.94
N ALA A 252 -2.87 -15.57 37.74
CA ALA A 252 -2.61 -14.75 38.92
C ALA A 252 -1.14 -14.50 39.34
N LEU A 253 -0.78 -13.20 39.43
CA LEU A 253 0.28 -12.71 40.32
C LEU A 253 -0.31 -12.38 41.71
N PRO A 254 0.40 -12.61 42.82
CA PRO A 254 0.13 -11.92 44.07
C PRO A 254 0.86 -10.57 44.14
N SER A 255 0.17 -9.65 44.79
CA SER A 255 0.43 -8.23 45.08
C SER A 255 1.74 -7.91 45.82
N ALA A 256 2.37 -6.76 45.49
CA ALA A 256 2.94 -5.81 46.47
C ALA A 256 3.29 -4.42 45.85
N ALA A 257 2.46 -3.42 46.19
CA ALA A 257 2.75 -2.06 46.70
C ALA A 257 3.89 -1.13 46.15
N THR A 258 3.44 0.02 45.57
CA THR A 258 3.85 1.46 45.76
C THR A 258 5.29 1.92 45.39
N LYS A 259 5.57 2.98 44.60
CA LYS A 259 5.19 4.43 44.64
C LYS A 259 5.51 5.17 43.30
N PRO A 260 5.04 6.43 43.08
CA PRO A 260 4.85 7.05 41.76
C PRO A 260 5.85 8.14 41.29
N ALA A 261 5.79 8.42 39.97
CA ALA A 261 6.14 9.63 39.19
C ALA A 261 7.61 9.81 38.69
N PRO A 262 7.88 10.53 37.56
CA PRO A 262 6.99 11.43 36.80
C PRO A 262 6.87 11.19 35.28
N ARG A 263 5.90 11.91 34.70
CA ARG A 263 5.65 12.09 33.26
C ARG A 263 6.82 12.80 32.59
N THR A 264 7.33 12.24 31.49
CA THR A 264 7.87 12.99 30.34
C THR A 264 7.62 12.17 29.07
N GLY A 265 7.00 12.81 28.07
CA GLY A 265 6.52 12.17 26.85
C GLY A 265 7.63 11.65 25.94
N GLY A 266 7.33 10.57 25.23
CA GLY A 266 8.16 9.97 24.19
C GLY A 266 7.54 8.64 23.77
N TRP A 267 7.20 8.52 22.49
CA TRP A 267 6.33 7.49 21.93
C TRP A 267 6.94 6.07 21.96
N TRP A 268 6.10 5.08 22.25
CA TRP A 268 6.37 3.70 22.66
C TRP A 268 6.58 2.66 21.52
N ILE A 269 6.81 3.07 20.28
CA ILE A 269 6.81 2.13 19.13
C ILE A 269 8.19 1.51 18.89
N PHE A 270 8.83 0.82 19.85
CA PHE A 270 10.00 -0.06 19.55
C PHE A 270 10.26 -1.22 20.55
N ASP A 271 9.38 -1.53 21.51
CA ASP A 271 9.67 -2.52 22.57
C ASP A 271 9.54 -4.02 22.18
N LYS A 272 9.64 -4.35 20.88
CA LYS A 272 9.50 -5.74 20.40
C LYS A 272 10.73 -6.36 19.73
N LEU A 273 11.93 -5.83 19.98
CA LEU A 273 13.19 -6.42 19.50
C LEU A 273 14.22 -6.78 20.58
N ALA A 274 13.88 -6.73 21.88
CA ALA A 274 14.83 -7.00 22.98
C ALA A 274 14.68 -8.36 23.68
N LYS A 275 14.15 -9.40 23.01
CA LYS A 275 14.15 -10.77 23.55
C LYS A 275 14.53 -11.82 22.49
N GLN A 276 15.79 -11.83 22.10
CA GLN A 276 16.41 -13.01 21.48
C GLN A 276 17.94 -12.96 21.63
N VAL A 277 18.43 -13.18 22.85
CA VAL A 277 19.80 -13.67 23.09
C VAL A 277 19.74 -14.65 24.27
N SER A 278 19.87 -15.95 23.98
CA SER A 278 20.29 -16.94 24.98
C SER A 278 21.82 -16.98 25.02
N PRO A 279 22.46 -17.18 26.18
CA PRO A 279 23.73 -17.87 26.25
C PRO A 279 23.53 -19.31 26.73
N ARG A 280 24.30 -20.18 26.09
CA ARG A 280 24.45 -21.62 26.29
C ARG A 280 25.54 -21.87 27.33
N GLU A 281 25.31 -22.75 28.30
CA GLU A 281 26.38 -23.42 29.07
C GLU A 281 25.93 -24.83 29.50
N ALA A 282 26.88 -25.73 29.71
CA ALA A 282 26.82 -27.13 29.30
C ALA A 282 26.99 -28.15 30.45
N VAL A 283 26.28 -29.30 30.37
CA VAL A 283 26.68 -30.72 30.71
C VAL A 283 26.83 -31.09 32.22
N PRO A 284 26.70 -32.38 32.71
CA PRO A 284 26.42 -33.70 32.10
C PRO A 284 25.27 -34.55 32.73
N ALA A 285 24.97 -35.72 32.12
CA ALA A 285 24.16 -36.85 32.66
C ALA A 285 24.98 -37.77 33.61
N PRO A 286 24.36 -38.66 34.43
CA PRO A 286 23.99 -40.03 33.97
C PRO A 286 22.75 -40.70 34.66
N ALA A 287 22.32 -41.85 34.11
CA ALA A 287 21.27 -42.81 34.57
C ALA A 287 21.78 -43.79 35.68
N PRO A 288 21.19 -44.97 36.03
CA PRO A 288 19.87 -45.63 35.80
C PRO A 288 19.27 -46.39 37.05
N ASP A 289 18.30 -47.32 36.82
CA ASP A 289 17.85 -48.50 37.64
C ASP A 289 16.88 -48.28 38.83
N THR A 290 15.83 -49.09 39.16
CA THR A 290 15.44 -50.51 38.95
C THR A 290 13.91 -50.70 39.17
N GLY A 291 13.23 -51.66 38.51
CA GLY A 291 11.79 -52.04 38.67
C GLY A 291 11.43 -52.89 39.93
N PRO A 292 10.51 -53.89 39.93
CA PRO A 292 9.27 -54.19 39.15
C PRO A 292 8.07 -54.72 40.05
N GLN A 293 7.09 -55.43 39.44
CA GLN A 293 5.94 -56.25 39.98
C GLN A 293 4.55 -55.57 40.00
N GLU A 294 3.40 -56.18 39.65
CA GLU A 294 3.00 -57.50 39.12
C GLU A 294 1.53 -57.42 38.60
N GLU A 295 1.17 -58.31 37.66
CA GLU A 295 -0.14 -58.58 37.02
C GLU A 295 -1.19 -59.25 37.98
N PRO A 296 -2.42 -59.76 37.58
CA PRO A 296 -3.00 -59.99 36.23
C PRO A 296 -4.51 -59.73 36.02
N GLY A 297 -4.90 -59.71 34.73
CA GLY A 297 -5.95 -60.59 34.20
C GLY A 297 -7.37 -60.02 33.99
N LEU A 298 -7.76 -59.87 32.70
CA LEU A 298 -8.90 -60.54 32.06
C LEU A 298 -9.18 -59.94 30.67
N THR A 299 -9.08 -60.79 29.65
CA THR A 299 -9.40 -60.55 28.23
C THR A 299 -10.91 -60.60 27.98
N PRO A 300 -11.45 -59.77 27.05
CA PRO A 300 -12.73 -60.03 26.40
C PRO A 300 -12.57 -60.63 24.97
N PRO A 301 -13.63 -61.30 24.45
CA PRO A 301 -13.66 -61.99 23.14
C PRO A 301 -13.96 -61.05 21.96
N PRO A 302 -13.87 -61.52 20.68
CA PRO A 302 -13.70 -60.67 19.50
C PRO A 302 -15.03 -60.20 18.89
N SER A 303 -15.05 -58.98 18.35
CA SER A 303 -16.16 -58.43 17.56
C SER A 303 -15.76 -58.28 16.08
N GLU A 304 -16.65 -58.77 15.22
CA GLU A 304 -16.76 -58.57 13.77
C GLU A 304 -16.93 -57.08 13.38
N PRO A 305 -16.75 -56.70 12.09
CA PRO A 305 -16.38 -55.35 11.70
C PRO A 305 -17.59 -54.40 11.67
N GLU A 306 -17.53 -53.32 12.45
CA GLU A 306 -18.48 -52.22 12.38
C GLU A 306 -18.01 -51.21 11.32
N VAL A 307 -18.95 -50.87 10.44
CA VAL A 307 -18.81 -49.97 9.30
C VAL A 307 -18.26 -48.62 9.75
N ALA A 308 -17.17 -48.17 9.13
CA ALA A 308 -16.64 -46.82 9.31
C ALA A 308 -17.67 -45.80 8.80
N GLU A 309 -18.43 -45.21 9.72
CA GLU A 309 -19.28 -44.06 9.45
C GLU A 309 -18.37 -42.85 9.18
N ALA A 310 -18.49 -42.28 7.99
CA ALA A 310 -17.74 -41.09 7.58
C ALA A 310 -17.99 -39.93 8.56
N PRO A 311 -16.98 -39.07 8.84
CA PRO A 311 -17.20 -37.89 9.65
C PRO A 311 -18.32 -37.04 9.02
N PRO A 312 -19.30 -36.54 9.81
CA PRO A 312 -20.38 -35.75 9.26
C PRO A 312 -19.82 -34.51 8.56
N PRO A 313 -20.43 -34.07 7.43
CA PRO A 313 -19.99 -32.87 6.75
C PRO A 313 -20.03 -31.67 7.71
N PRO A 314 -19.14 -30.67 7.55
CA PRO A 314 -19.14 -29.49 8.40
C PRO A 314 -20.53 -28.86 8.35
N GLY A 315 -21.20 -28.82 9.50
CA GLY A 315 -22.51 -28.17 9.62
C GLY A 315 -22.41 -26.71 9.15
N PRO A 316 -23.52 -26.12 8.67
CA PRO A 316 -23.54 -24.72 8.28
C PRO A 316 -23.04 -23.88 9.46
N ALA A 317 -22.08 -22.99 9.20
CA ALA A 317 -21.50 -22.10 10.20
C ALA A 317 -22.64 -21.44 11.00
N GLU A 318 -22.72 -21.76 12.29
CA GLU A 318 -23.74 -21.23 13.19
C GLU A 318 -23.62 -19.71 13.16
N VAL A 319 -24.61 -19.04 12.56
CA VAL A 319 -24.60 -17.59 12.37
C VAL A 319 -24.69 -16.96 13.76
N VAL A 320 -23.55 -16.54 14.30
CA VAL A 320 -23.49 -15.87 15.59
C VAL A 320 -24.24 -14.54 15.45
N PRO A 321 -25.30 -14.29 16.24
CA PRO A 321 -26.05 -13.05 16.11
C PRO A 321 -25.18 -11.83 16.49
N PRO A 322 -25.44 -10.65 15.88
CA PRO A 322 -24.73 -9.41 16.18
C PRO A 322 -24.66 -9.13 17.68
N LEU A 323 -23.57 -8.53 18.14
CA LEU A 323 -23.35 -8.27 19.57
C LEU A 323 -24.49 -7.43 20.17
N ALA A 324 -25.00 -6.45 19.41
CA ALA A 324 -26.17 -5.65 19.78
C ALA A 324 -27.45 -6.50 19.95
N ALA A 325 -27.67 -7.49 19.07
CA ALA A 325 -28.82 -8.39 19.17
C ALA A 325 -28.73 -9.31 20.38
N ARG A 326 -27.52 -9.79 20.72
CA ARG A 326 -27.25 -10.58 21.93
C ARG A 326 -27.49 -9.78 23.20
N LEU A 327 -27.03 -8.52 23.25
CA LEU A 327 -27.32 -7.61 24.36
C LEU A 327 -28.82 -7.37 24.52
N ALA A 328 -29.55 -7.12 23.43
CA ALA A 328 -31.00 -6.93 23.47
C ALA A 328 -31.74 -8.19 23.97
N ALA A 329 -31.32 -9.38 23.53
CA ALA A 329 -31.89 -10.65 23.99
C ALA A 329 -31.66 -10.86 25.50
N LEU A 330 -30.44 -10.60 26.00
CA LEU A 330 -30.15 -10.69 27.44
C LEU A 330 -30.89 -9.65 28.26
N GLN A 331 -31.06 -8.42 27.74
CA GLN A 331 -31.87 -7.38 28.41
C GLN A 331 -33.33 -7.79 28.53
N LYS A 332 -33.89 -8.42 27.49
CA LYS A 332 -35.25 -8.97 27.53
C LYS A 332 -35.35 -10.10 28.55
N GLN A 333 -34.42 -11.05 28.53
CA GLN A 333 -34.37 -12.16 29.47
C GLN A 333 -34.23 -11.68 30.92
N ARG A 334 -33.45 -10.62 31.16
CA ARG A 334 -33.33 -9.95 32.46
C ARG A 334 -34.69 -9.44 32.93
N ALA A 335 -35.42 -8.72 32.09
CA ALA A 335 -36.74 -8.17 32.44
C ALA A 335 -37.74 -9.28 32.80
N GLU A 336 -37.77 -10.37 32.02
CA GLU A 336 -38.61 -11.54 32.30
C GLU A 336 -38.23 -12.21 33.64
N THR A 337 -36.93 -12.33 33.92
CA THR A 337 -36.45 -12.95 35.17
C THR A 337 -36.77 -12.08 36.40
N VAL A 338 -36.76 -10.76 36.27
CA VAL A 338 -37.21 -9.84 37.34
C VAL A 338 -38.68 -10.08 37.67
N VAL A 339 -39.55 -10.14 36.64
CA VAL A 339 -40.98 -10.42 36.84
C VAL A 339 -41.21 -11.76 37.56
N ASN A 340 -40.47 -12.80 37.17
CA ASN A 340 -40.55 -14.11 37.82
C ASN A 340 -40.05 -14.09 39.27
N ALA A 341 -39.01 -13.30 39.56
CA ALA A 341 -38.49 -13.13 40.92
C ALA A 341 -39.52 -12.44 41.82
N ASP A 342 -40.17 -11.38 41.32
CA ASP A 342 -41.20 -10.64 42.05
C ASP A 342 -42.44 -11.51 42.31
N ALA A 343 -42.87 -12.30 41.32
CA ALA A 343 -43.98 -13.25 41.47
C ALA A 343 -43.67 -14.31 42.55
N ALA A 344 -42.47 -14.91 42.51
CA ALA A 344 -42.05 -15.89 43.51
C ALA A 344 -41.96 -15.26 44.92
N GLN A 345 -41.51 -14.00 45.03
CA GLN A 345 -41.48 -13.28 46.31
C GLN A 345 -42.89 -13.03 46.85
N ALA A 346 -43.85 -12.65 46.00
CA ALA A 346 -45.24 -12.49 46.39
C ALA A 346 -45.85 -13.81 46.90
N GLU A 347 -45.49 -14.95 46.31
CA GLU A 347 -45.89 -16.28 46.81
C GLU A 347 -45.27 -16.60 48.17
N VAL A 348 -43.99 -16.29 48.38
CA VAL A 348 -43.33 -16.44 49.70
C VAL A 348 -44.07 -15.64 50.77
N ASP A 349 -44.41 -14.38 50.48
CA ASP A 349 -45.10 -13.50 51.43
C ASP A 349 -46.51 -14.03 51.75
N ARG A 350 -47.23 -14.50 50.72
CA ARG A 350 -48.55 -15.13 50.87
C ARG A 350 -48.46 -16.40 51.72
N PHE A 351 -47.58 -17.35 51.39
CA PHE A 351 -47.46 -18.59 52.15
C PHE A 351 -47.02 -18.34 53.58
N THR A 352 -46.13 -17.38 53.81
CA THR A 352 -45.71 -17.00 55.17
C THR A 352 -46.90 -16.51 56.00
N LYS A 353 -47.77 -15.68 55.42
CA LYS A 353 -49.00 -15.21 56.08
C LYS A 353 -49.98 -16.36 56.35
N ASP A 354 -50.23 -17.21 55.35
CA ASP A 354 -51.17 -18.33 55.46
C ASP A 354 -50.69 -19.37 56.49
N ILE A 355 -49.39 -19.68 56.51
CA ILE A 355 -48.75 -20.55 57.51
C ILE A 355 -48.91 -19.95 58.91
N GLY A 356 -48.70 -18.64 59.09
CA GLY A 356 -48.87 -17.97 60.37
C GLY A 356 -50.31 -18.08 60.91
N ALA A 357 -51.29 -17.83 60.05
CA ALA A 357 -52.71 -17.95 60.40
C ALA A 357 -53.11 -19.40 60.73
N LEU A 358 -52.68 -20.37 59.93
CA LEU A 358 -52.94 -21.80 60.15
C LEU A 358 -52.27 -22.33 61.42
N THR A 359 -51.04 -21.89 61.70
CA THR A 359 -50.31 -22.26 62.92
C THR A 359 -51.05 -21.77 64.16
N ALA A 360 -51.53 -20.51 64.16
CA ALA A 360 -52.30 -19.97 65.28
C ALA A 360 -53.58 -20.78 65.55
N ARG A 361 -54.33 -21.12 64.48
CA ARG A 361 -55.56 -21.93 64.58
C ARG A 361 -55.29 -23.36 65.05
N LEU A 362 -54.19 -23.95 64.59
CA LEU A 362 -53.77 -25.30 64.99
C LEU A 362 -53.38 -25.34 66.47
N GLU A 363 -52.67 -24.33 66.98
CA GLU A 363 -52.36 -24.24 68.42
C GLU A 363 -53.62 -24.02 69.26
N GLU A 364 -54.57 -23.21 68.79
CA GLU A 364 -55.87 -23.05 69.44
C GLU A 364 -56.66 -24.37 69.49
N ALA A 365 -56.71 -25.11 68.37
CA ALA A 365 -57.35 -26.43 68.32
C ALA A 365 -56.65 -27.44 69.25
N LYS A 366 -55.32 -27.49 69.27
CA LYS A 366 -54.53 -28.33 70.19
C LYS A 366 -54.77 -27.94 71.65
N SER A 367 -54.88 -26.64 71.97
CA SER A 367 -55.21 -26.17 73.32
C SER A 367 -56.61 -26.62 73.74
N ARG A 368 -57.62 -26.47 72.86
CA ARG A 368 -58.99 -26.95 73.15
C ARG A 368 -59.05 -28.46 73.37
N ALA A 369 -58.30 -29.23 72.59
CA ALA A 369 -58.18 -30.68 72.78
C ALA A 369 -57.58 -31.03 74.15
N ARG A 370 -56.45 -30.40 74.52
CA ARG A 370 -55.80 -30.58 75.83
C ARG A 370 -56.71 -30.18 76.99
N ASP A 371 -57.41 -29.05 76.88
CA ASP A 371 -58.33 -28.59 77.92
C ASP A 371 -59.50 -29.58 78.11
N ALA A 372 -60.04 -30.12 77.02
CA ALA A 372 -61.09 -31.13 77.07
C ALA A 372 -60.56 -32.43 77.70
N GLU A 373 -59.35 -32.88 77.34
CA GLU A 373 -58.69 -34.05 77.91
C GLU A 373 -58.42 -33.88 79.41
N LEU A 374 -57.87 -32.74 79.86
CA LEU A 374 -57.65 -32.44 81.27
C LEU A 374 -58.96 -32.46 82.06
N LYS A 375 -60.05 -31.92 81.48
CA LYS A 375 -61.40 -31.99 82.08
C LYS A 375 -61.94 -33.42 82.12
N MET A 376 -61.66 -34.25 81.12
CA MET A 376 -62.03 -35.68 81.13
C MET A 376 -61.28 -36.42 82.23
N ILE A 377 -59.97 -36.19 82.38
CA ILE A 377 -59.14 -36.78 83.44
C ILE A 377 -59.64 -36.32 84.81
N ALA A 378 -59.92 -35.02 84.97
CA ALA A 378 -60.47 -34.49 86.22
C ALA A 378 -61.86 -35.07 86.54
N ALA A 379 -62.72 -35.25 85.54
CA ALA A 379 -64.01 -35.91 85.70
C ALA A 379 -63.82 -37.37 86.15
N GLN A 380 -62.88 -38.12 85.57
CA GLN A 380 -62.55 -39.48 86.00
C GLN A 380 -61.99 -39.54 87.43
N GLN A 381 -61.07 -38.63 87.77
CA GLN A 381 -60.44 -38.55 89.10
C GLN A 381 -61.43 -38.16 90.21
N LYS A 382 -62.44 -37.33 89.88
CA LYS A 382 -63.53 -36.99 90.80
C LYS A 382 -64.33 -38.23 91.24
N GLY A 383 -64.23 -39.33 90.49
CA GLY A 383 -64.80 -40.64 90.81
C GLY A 383 -66.31 -40.69 90.60
N LEU A 384 -66.81 -41.89 90.28
CA LEU A 384 -68.24 -42.19 90.36
C LEU A 384 -68.55 -42.51 91.83
N ASP A 385 -69.57 -41.87 92.42
CA ASP A 385 -70.14 -42.38 93.67
C ASP A 385 -70.88 -43.68 93.36
N THR A 386 -70.25 -44.83 93.62
CA THR A 386 -70.76 -46.15 93.28
C THR A 386 -71.99 -46.56 94.10
N ALA A 387 -72.39 -45.75 95.09
CA ALA A 387 -73.58 -45.95 95.91
C ALA A 387 -74.86 -45.27 95.36
N ASP A 388 -74.78 -44.38 94.34
CA ASP A 388 -75.95 -43.69 93.76
C ASP A 388 -76.13 -43.99 92.24
N PRO A 389 -77.12 -44.83 91.86
CA PRO A 389 -77.44 -45.12 90.46
C PRO A 389 -77.84 -43.89 89.63
N LYS A 390 -78.28 -42.80 90.26
CA LYS A 390 -78.68 -41.55 89.57
C LYS A 390 -77.49 -40.65 89.21
N ALA A 391 -76.30 -40.90 89.76
CA ALA A 391 -75.08 -40.15 89.46
C ALA A 391 -74.34 -40.65 88.20
N VAL A 392 -74.68 -41.85 87.70
CA VAL A 392 -74.04 -42.49 86.54
C VAL A 392 -74.35 -41.76 85.24
N GLN A 393 -75.63 -41.45 84.99
CA GLN A 393 -76.06 -40.86 83.72
C GLN A 393 -75.49 -39.44 83.48
N PRO A 394 -75.51 -38.52 84.46
CA PRO A 394 -74.88 -37.21 84.33
C PRO A 394 -73.37 -37.27 84.08
N PHE A 395 -72.67 -38.22 84.71
CA PHE A 395 -71.24 -38.45 84.45
C PHE A 395 -70.99 -38.95 83.03
N VAL A 396 -71.76 -39.94 82.56
CA VAL A 396 -71.65 -40.48 81.19
C VAL A 396 -71.90 -39.40 80.15
N ASP A 397 -72.92 -38.55 80.36
CA ASP A 397 -73.26 -37.47 79.43
C ASP A 397 -72.17 -36.37 79.41
N GLU A 398 -71.64 -35.98 80.57
CA GLU A 398 -70.55 -35.00 80.65
C GLU A 398 -69.24 -35.56 80.07
N TYR A 399 -68.89 -36.81 80.37
CA TYR A 399 -67.71 -37.47 79.81
C TYR A 399 -67.84 -37.67 78.29
N ARG A 400 -69.04 -38.02 77.77
CA ARG A 400 -69.31 -38.08 76.33
C ARG A 400 -69.16 -36.72 75.67
N ARG A 401 -69.67 -35.66 76.29
CA ARG A 401 -69.56 -34.28 75.79
C ARG A 401 -68.10 -33.84 75.71
N LEU A 402 -67.30 -34.07 76.75
CA LEU A 402 -65.88 -33.73 76.76
C LEU A 402 -65.06 -34.60 75.79
N SER A 403 -65.38 -35.89 75.68
CA SER A 403 -64.77 -36.80 74.70
C SER A 403 -65.09 -36.42 73.26
N GLN A 404 -66.32 -35.96 72.99
CA GLN A 404 -66.71 -35.44 71.69
C GLN A 404 -65.96 -34.13 71.38
N ALA A 405 -65.91 -33.19 72.32
CA ALA A 405 -65.14 -31.94 72.15
C ALA A 405 -63.64 -32.19 71.91
N ASN A 406 -63.04 -33.17 72.61
CA ASN A 406 -61.66 -33.57 72.37
C ASN A 406 -61.47 -34.18 70.97
N ARG A 407 -62.34 -35.11 70.55
CA ARG A 407 -62.28 -35.73 69.22
C ARG A 407 -62.47 -34.71 68.10
N GLU A 408 -63.38 -33.75 68.26
CA GLU A 408 -63.61 -32.68 67.30
C GLU A 408 -62.41 -31.74 67.20
N ALA A 409 -61.83 -31.32 68.34
CA ALA A 409 -60.65 -30.48 68.37
C ALA A 409 -59.40 -31.18 67.81
N LEU A 410 -59.21 -32.48 68.06
CA LEU A 410 -58.13 -33.28 67.47
C LEU A 410 -58.30 -33.46 65.96
N ARG A 411 -59.53 -33.72 65.48
CA ARG A 411 -59.82 -33.79 64.04
C ARG A 411 -59.58 -32.46 63.35
N GLU A 412 -59.95 -31.35 63.98
CA GLU A 412 -59.66 -30.01 63.47
C GLU A 412 -58.14 -29.77 63.44
N ALA A 413 -57.41 -30.11 64.50
CA ALA A 413 -55.95 -30.00 64.53
C ALA A 413 -55.28 -30.85 63.42
N GLU A 414 -55.70 -32.10 63.24
CA GLU A 414 -55.19 -32.98 62.18
C GLU A 414 -55.50 -32.43 60.79
N THR A 415 -56.72 -31.90 60.59
CA THR A 415 -57.14 -31.25 59.34
C THR A 415 -56.29 -30.02 59.02
N LEU A 416 -56.01 -29.17 60.01
CA LEU A 416 -55.16 -27.98 59.82
C LEU A 416 -53.69 -28.37 59.58
N GLU A 417 -53.23 -29.50 60.14
CA GLU A 417 -51.84 -29.97 60.02
C GLU A 417 -51.55 -30.66 58.67
N ARG A 418 -52.42 -31.59 58.27
CA ARG A 418 -52.25 -32.46 57.09
C ARG A 418 -53.04 -32.00 55.88
N GLY A 419 -54.07 -31.20 56.09
CA GLY A 419 -55.03 -30.79 55.07
C GLY A 419 -56.27 -31.67 55.08
N SER A 420 -57.30 -31.24 54.36
CA SER A 420 -58.52 -32.02 54.18
C SER A 420 -59.19 -31.66 52.86
N ILE A 421 -60.31 -32.32 52.56
CA ILE A 421 -61.21 -31.90 51.49
C ILE A 421 -62.46 -31.36 52.17
N ARG A 422 -62.68 -30.05 52.05
CA ARG A 422 -63.92 -29.42 52.52
C ARG A 422 -65.10 -29.99 51.77
N ASN A 423 -66.22 -30.13 52.49
CA ASN A 423 -67.45 -30.71 51.98
C ASN A 423 -67.30 -32.18 51.52
N ALA A 424 -66.39 -32.97 52.09
CA ALA A 424 -66.25 -34.38 51.79
C ALA A 424 -66.68 -35.27 52.96
N ARG A 425 -67.38 -36.37 52.64
CA ARG A 425 -67.65 -37.49 53.57
C ARG A 425 -67.46 -38.82 52.83
N PRO A 426 -67.11 -39.92 53.51
CA PRO A 426 -67.09 -41.23 52.87
C PRO A 426 -68.51 -41.62 52.43
N ALA A 427 -68.62 -42.34 51.31
CA ALA A 427 -69.90 -42.82 50.78
C ALA A 427 -70.54 -43.91 51.66
N ASN A 428 -69.75 -44.55 52.53
CA ASN A 428 -70.16 -45.60 53.45
C ASN A 428 -69.70 -45.27 54.87
N ASP A 429 -70.62 -45.37 55.84
CA ASP A 429 -70.39 -45.10 57.27
C ASP A 429 -69.98 -46.36 58.07
N ASP A 430 -69.80 -47.50 57.39
CA ASP A 430 -69.32 -48.75 58.00
C ASP A 430 -67.85 -48.62 58.46
N PRO A 431 -67.56 -48.78 59.78
CA PRO A 431 -66.22 -48.59 60.33
C PRO A 431 -65.14 -49.50 59.73
N ASP A 432 -65.49 -50.67 59.19
CA ASP A 432 -64.51 -51.60 58.58
C ASP A 432 -64.17 -51.23 57.12
N HIS A 433 -64.96 -50.35 56.49
CA HIS A 433 -64.80 -49.95 55.09
C HIS A 433 -64.57 -48.44 54.89
N ILE A 434 -64.52 -47.66 55.96
CA ILE A 434 -64.44 -46.20 55.90
C ILE A 434 -63.13 -45.68 55.29
N ALA A 435 -62.03 -46.41 55.46
CA ALA A 435 -60.70 -46.01 54.98
C ALA A 435 -60.51 -46.17 53.45
N THR A 436 -61.35 -46.98 52.79
CA THR A 436 -61.31 -47.24 51.34
C THR A 436 -62.55 -46.73 50.61
N SER A 437 -63.49 -46.11 51.33
CA SER A 437 -64.74 -45.59 50.77
C SER A 437 -64.48 -44.32 49.94
N PRO A 438 -65.02 -44.22 48.71
CA PRO A 438 -64.88 -43.01 47.92
C PRO A 438 -65.53 -41.82 48.62
N LEU A 439 -64.89 -40.66 48.54
CA LEU A 439 -65.42 -39.43 49.10
C LEU A 439 -66.54 -38.87 48.21
N VAL A 440 -67.67 -38.55 48.82
CA VAL A 440 -68.81 -37.86 48.21
C VAL A 440 -69.04 -36.50 48.88
N PRO A 441 -69.67 -35.54 48.19
CA PRO A 441 -70.04 -34.28 48.80
C PRO A 441 -70.88 -34.48 50.07
N ALA A 442 -70.46 -33.89 51.19
CA ALA A 442 -71.21 -33.91 52.44
C ALA A 442 -72.54 -33.15 52.27
N GLU A 443 -72.51 -32.03 51.54
CA GLU A 443 -73.67 -31.27 51.09
C GLU A 443 -73.83 -31.37 49.56
N PRO A 444 -74.96 -31.91 49.06
CA PRO A 444 -75.25 -31.97 47.64
C PRO A 444 -75.31 -30.56 47.02
N GLY A 445 -74.55 -30.33 45.94
CA GLY A 445 -74.51 -29.05 45.22
C GLY A 445 -73.37 -28.09 45.60
N LYS A 446 -72.58 -28.40 46.63
CA LYS A 446 -71.33 -27.68 46.92
C LYS A 446 -70.11 -28.49 46.42
N PRO A 447 -69.12 -27.86 45.75
CA PRO A 447 -67.94 -28.58 45.29
C PRO A 447 -67.09 -29.04 46.48
N MET A 448 -66.53 -30.24 46.39
CA MET A 448 -65.46 -30.69 47.27
C MET A 448 -64.21 -29.86 46.96
N GLN A 449 -63.70 -29.12 47.95
CA GLN A 449 -62.54 -28.25 47.76
C GLN A 449 -61.37 -28.72 48.61
N PRO A 450 -60.20 -29.02 48.01
CA PRO A 450 -59.02 -29.36 48.79
C PRO A 450 -58.56 -28.14 49.60
N GLU A 451 -58.39 -28.32 50.90
CA GLU A 451 -57.71 -27.39 51.78
C GLU A 451 -56.31 -27.89 52.07
N ARG A 452 -55.32 -27.09 51.69
CA ARG A 452 -53.92 -27.40 51.98
C ARG A 452 -53.66 -27.25 53.48
N GLY A 453 -53.10 -28.29 54.09
CA GLY A 453 -52.64 -28.24 55.47
C GLY A 453 -51.32 -27.51 55.62
N LEU A 454 -50.95 -27.25 56.87
CA LEU A 454 -49.70 -26.60 57.26
C LEU A 454 -48.46 -27.27 56.64
N THR A 455 -48.45 -28.60 56.56
CA THR A 455 -47.32 -29.36 55.99
C THR A 455 -47.12 -29.06 54.50
N ALA A 456 -48.21 -29.06 53.71
CA ALA A 456 -48.14 -28.76 52.29
C ALA A 456 -47.71 -27.31 52.04
N LEU A 457 -48.26 -26.35 52.80
CA LEU A 457 -47.89 -24.94 52.66
C LEU A 457 -46.43 -24.66 53.04
N LYS A 458 -45.88 -25.37 54.03
CA LYS A 458 -44.44 -25.27 54.36
C LYS A 458 -43.56 -25.77 53.21
N THR A 459 -43.96 -26.85 52.53
CA THR A 459 -43.28 -27.34 51.33
C THR A 459 -43.39 -26.35 50.17
N ASP A 460 -44.57 -25.76 49.97
CA ASP A 460 -44.78 -24.72 48.95
C ASP A 460 -43.93 -23.47 49.24
N LEU A 461 -43.86 -23.03 50.51
CA LEU A 461 -42.98 -21.94 50.94
C LEU A 461 -41.52 -22.25 50.63
N ALA A 462 -41.04 -23.46 50.94
CA ALA A 462 -39.67 -23.85 50.62
C ALA A 462 -39.41 -23.85 49.11
N THR A 463 -40.39 -24.26 48.31
CA THR A 463 -40.31 -24.25 46.84
C THR A 463 -40.27 -22.82 46.30
N ALA A 464 -41.14 -21.93 46.78
CA ALA A 464 -41.15 -20.52 46.39
C ALA A 464 -39.86 -19.80 46.82
N GLN A 465 -39.34 -20.09 48.03
CA GLN A 465 -38.04 -19.58 48.47
C GLN A 465 -36.89 -20.08 47.59
N ALA A 466 -36.90 -21.34 47.18
CA ALA A 466 -35.93 -21.88 46.23
C ALA A 466 -36.03 -21.20 44.86
N ALA A 467 -37.24 -20.92 44.37
CA ALA A 467 -37.46 -20.18 43.12
C ALA A 467 -36.91 -18.74 43.19
N VAL A 468 -37.10 -18.03 44.31
CA VAL A 468 -36.49 -16.71 44.54
C VAL A 468 -34.96 -16.79 44.47
N GLN A 469 -34.33 -17.78 45.10
CA GLN A 469 -32.87 -17.93 45.07
C GLN A 469 -32.35 -18.30 43.67
N ALA A 470 -33.06 -19.18 42.95
CA ALA A 470 -32.74 -19.53 41.57
C ALA A 470 -32.80 -18.29 40.65
N ASN A 471 -33.88 -17.51 40.73
CA ASN A 471 -34.04 -16.29 39.94
C ASN A 471 -32.99 -15.23 40.29
N LYS A 472 -32.63 -15.07 41.57
CA LYS A 472 -31.52 -14.17 41.98
C LYS A 472 -30.17 -14.59 41.39
N THR A 473 -29.90 -15.89 41.33
CA THR A 473 -28.68 -16.44 40.75
C THR A 473 -28.64 -16.23 39.24
N LEU A 474 -29.76 -16.50 38.56
CA LEU A 474 -29.90 -16.27 37.13
C LEU A 474 -29.75 -14.78 36.77
N LEU A 475 -30.34 -13.86 37.54
CA LEU A 475 -30.16 -12.42 37.35
C LEU A 475 -28.69 -11.99 37.45
N ARG A 476 -27.94 -12.50 38.44
CA ARG A 476 -26.50 -12.19 38.56
C ARG A 476 -25.70 -12.67 37.35
N GLU A 477 -26.02 -13.85 36.82
CA GLU A 477 -25.35 -14.38 35.64
C GLU A 477 -25.72 -13.59 34.38
N ILE A 478 -26.99 -13.22 34.21
CA ILE A 478 -27.43 -12.35 33.11
C ILE A 478 -26.75 -10.98 33.20
N ASP A 479 -26.70 -10.36 34.39
CA ASP A 479 -26.02 -9.08 34.61
C ASP A 479 -24.51 -9.17 34.30
N ARG A 480 -23.86 -10.28 34.70
CA ARG A 480 -22.45 -10.55 34.37
C ARG A 480 -22.24 -10.63 32.86
N GLN A 481 -23.10 -11.36 32.14
CA GLN A 481 -23.01 -11.50 30.69
C GLN A 481 -23.29 -10.19 29.96
N ILE A 482 -24.26 -9.40 30.42
CA ILE A 482 -24.52 -8.05 29.89
C ILE A 482 -23.29 -7.17 30.08
N ALA A 483 -22.71 -7.11 31.29
CA ALA A 483 -21.52 -6.31 31.57
C ALA A 483 -20.32 -6.73 30.71
N GLU A 484 -20.09 -8.04 30.55
CA GLU A 484 -19.00 -8.56 29.73
C GLU A 484 -19.17 -8.21 28.23
N LEU A 485 -20.39 -8.34 27.69
CA LEU A 485 -20.66 -8.00 26.29
C LEU A 485 -20.61 -6.48 26.06
N THR A 486 -21.10 -5.67 27.00
CA THR A 486 -20.99 -4.21 26.92
C THR A 486 -19.53 -3.76 26.91
N ALA A 487 -18.69 -4.30 27.82
CA ALA A 487 -17.27 -3.97 27.84
C ALA A 487 -16.56 -4.38 26.53
N ARG A 488 -16.89 -5.54 25.96
CA ARG A 488 -16.36 -5.96 24.65
C ARG A 488 -16.79 -5.03 23.51
N ARG A 489 -18.03 -4.53 23.57
CA ARG A 489 -18.55 -3.56 22.60
C ARG A 489 -17.77 -2.25 22.67
N GLU A 490 -17.64 -1.69 23.87
CA GLU A 490 -16.91 -0.43 24.11
C GLU A 490 -15.46 -0.53 23.63
N ILE A 491 -14.74 -1.60 23.98
CA ILE A 491 -13.36 -1.84 23.49
C ILE A 491 -13.30 -1.91 21.96
N GLY A 492 -14.29 -2.56 21.33
CA GLY A 492 -14.37 -2.67 19.88
C GLY A 492 -14.68 -1.34 19.19
N GLU A 493 -15.59 -0.54 19.76
CA GLU A 493 -15.94 0.80 19.27
C GLU A 493 -14.77 1.77 19.43
N ASP A 494 -14.09 1.79 20.59
CA ASP A 494 -12.88 2.60 20.84
C ASP A 494 -11.75 2.26 19.86
N ARG A 495 -11.54 0.96 19.60
CA ARG A 495 -10.53 0.49 18.64
C ARG A 495 -10.89 0.94 17.22
N LEU A 496 -12.16 0.85 16.82
CA LEU A 496 -12.61 1.34 15.52
C LEU A 496 -12.38 2.85 15.38
N GLU A 497 -12.71 3.65 16.40
CA GLU A 497 -12.47 5.09 16.38
C GLU A 497 -10.97 5.41 16.24
N GLN A 498 -10.11 4.68 16.95
CA GLN A 498 -8.66 4.80 16.83
C GLN A 498 -8.18 4.49 15.40
N LEU A 499 -8.64 3.38 14.82
CA LEU A 499 -8.26 2.96 13.47
C LEU A 499 -8.77 3.95 12.42
N ASP A 500 -10.01 4.43 12.54
CA ASP A 500 -10.57 5.47 11.66
C ASP A 500 -9.81 6.81 11.80
N GLY A 501 -9.32 7.14 13.00
CA GLY A 501 -8.41 8.27 13.24
C GLY A 501 -7.08 8.12 12.51
N GLN A 502 -6.43 6.95 12.63
CA GLN A 502 -5.19 6.63 11.92
C GLN A 502 -5.39 6.65 10.40
N ARG A 503 -6.50 6.09 9.92
CA ARG A 503 -6.87 6.10 8.50
C ARG A 503 -6.95 7.51 7.97
N ARG A 504 -7.62 8.44 8.67
CA ARG A 504 -7.69 9.85 8.27
C ARG A 504 -6.32 10.51 8.18
N GLN A 505 -5.42 10.24 9.12
CA GLN A 505 -4.06 10.79 9.11
C GLN A 505 -3.24 10.27 7.92
N LEU A 506 -3.29 8.95 7.67
CA LEU A 506 -2.59 8.35 6.53
C LEU A 506 -3.17 8.84 5.20
N MET A 507 -4.49 8.99 5.08
CA MET A 507 -5.13 9.55 3.88
C MET A 507 -4.73 11.00 3.63
N ALA A 508 -4.59 11.83 4.68
CA ALA A 508 -4.06 13.18 4.53
C ALA A 508 -2.60 13.18 4.03
N GLU A 509 -1.78 12.25 4.51
CA GLU A 509 -0.40 12.10 4.06
C GLU A 509 -0.31 11.60 2.60
N VAL A 510 -1.15 10.64 2.22
CA VAL A 510 -1.28 10.23 0.81
C VAL A 510 -1.68 11.41 -0.06
N SER A 511 -2.67 12.21 0.35
CA SER A 511 -3.11 13.38 -0.41
C SER A 511 -1.97 14.38 -0.61
N ARG A 512 -1.19 14.66 0.44
CA ARG A 512 -0.02 15.54 0.40
C ARG A 512 1.06 15.03 -0.54
N LEU A 513 1.42 13.75 -0.45
CA LEU A 513 2.46 13.13 -1.28
C LEU A 513 2.03 13.05 -2.75
N SER A 514 0.79 12.64 -3.01
CA SER A 514 0.22 12.58 -4.35
C SER A 514 0.12 13.97 -4.98
N GLY A 515 -0.30 15.00 -4.21
CA GLY A 515 -0.30 16.39 -4.67
C GLY A 515 1.09 16.89 -5.07
N ALA A 516 2.12 16.56 -4.29
CA ALA A 516 3.51 16.89 -4.63
C ALA A 516 3.99 16.15 -5.90
N ALA A 517 3.56 14.90 -6.12
CA ALA A 517 3.83 14.18 -7.36
C ALA A 517 3.16 14.87 -8.56
N VAL A 518 1.91 15.32 -8.41
CA VAL A 518 1.19 16.07 -9.46
C VAL A 518 1.94 17.34 -9.85
N VAL A 519 2.39 18.15 -8.89
CA VAL A 519 3.16 19.38 -9.17
C VAL A 519 4.41 19.07 -10.00
N ALA A 520 5.14 18.01 -9.64
CA ALA A 520 6.35 17.61 -10.34
C ALA A 520 6.05 17.10 -11.77
N VAL A 521 4.94 16.37 -11.97
CA VAL A 521 4.46 15.96 -13.30
C VAL A 521 4.07 17.16 -14.16
N ILE A 522 3.39 18.16 -13.61
CA ILE A 522 3.04 19.40 -14.32
C ILE A 522 4.30 20.13 -14.79
N ARG A 523 5.30 20.29 -13.90
CA ARG A 523 6.56 20.96 -14.25
C ARG A 523 7.31 20.22 -15.36
N ALA A 524 7.35 18.89 -15.30
CA ALA A 524 8.01 18.10 -16.32
C ALA A 524 7.28 18.15 -17.68
N ASP A 525 5.94 18.07 -17.67
CA ASP A 525 5.13 18.21 -18.89
C ASP A 525 5.34 19.56 -19.57
N GLN A 526 5.42 20.65 -18.79
CA GLN A 526 5.75 21.97 -19.33
C GLN A 526 7.13 21.98 -20.03
N LEU A 527 8.18 21.53 -19.34
CA LEU A 527 9.53 21.50 -19.88
C LEU A 527 9.67 20.62 -21.12
N GLU A 528 8.96 19.48 -21.15
CA GLU A 528 8.93 18.58 -22.30
C GLU A 528 8.18 19.18 -23.48
N LYS A 529 7.05 19.88 -23.25
CA LYS A 529 6.35 20.64 -24.29
C LYS A 529 7.24 21.73 -24.87
N GLU A 530 7.89 22.53 -24.02
CA GLU A 530 8.85 23.55 -24.46
C GLU A 530 10.01 22.94 -25.26
N ALA A 531 10.52 21.79 -24.84
CA ALA A 531 11.56 21.05 -25.59
C ALA A 531 11.07 20.58 -26.97
N ILE A 532 9.87 20.02 -27.03
CA ILE A 532 9.24 19.54 -28.28
C ILE A 532 8.96 20.73 -29.21
N ASP A 533 8.38 21.81 -28.71
CA ASP A 533 8.08 23.02 -29.49
C ASP A 533 9.35 23.66 -30.04
N LEU A 534 10.41 23.71 -29.22
CA LEU A 534 11.71 24.22 -29.65
C LEU A 534 12.34 23.35 -30.73
N ALA A 535 12.32 22.02 -30.56
CA ALA A 535 12.90 21.08 -31.51
C ALA A 535 12.09 21.00 -32.81
N SER A 536 10.76 20.84 -32.74
CA SER A 536 9.87 20.66 -33.89
C SER A 536 9.55 21.95 -34.64
N GLY A 537 9.57 23.10 -33.96
CA GLY A 537 9.41 24.42 -34.56
C GLY A 537 10.74 24.99 -35.05
N ASN A 538 11.41 25.75 -34.20
CA ASN A 538 12.63 26.49 -34.56
C ASN A 538 13.77 25.55 -34.99
N GLY A 539 13.93 24.41 -34.31
CA GLY A 539 15.00 23.44 -34.57
C GLY A 539 14.91 22.84 -35.97
N LEU A 540 13.78 22.24 -36.33
CA LEU A 540 13.57 21.65 -37.66
C LEU A 540 13.63 22.71 -38.76
N GLN A 541 13.09 23.92 -38.54
CA GLN A 541 13.24 25.02 -39.50
C GLN A 541 14.71 25.39 -39.71
N ALA A 542 15.51 25.50 -38.64
CA ALA A 542 16.94 25.77 -38.75
C ALA A 542 17.68 24.62 -39.47
N ALA A 543 17.32 23.36 -39.21
CA ALA A 543 17.91 22.21 -39.89
C ALA A 543 17.56 22.17 -41.38
N GLN A 544 16.32 22.52 -41.76
CA GLN A 544 15.91 22.64 -43.16
C GLN A 544 16.67 23.78 -43.86
N ARG A 545 16.83 24.95 -43.21
CA ARG A 545 17.69 26.03 -43.73
C ARG A 545 19.12 25.56 -43.94
N ALA A 546 19.67 24.80 -42.99
CA ALA A 546 21.01 24.23 -43.11
C ALA A 546 21.14 23.26 -44.29
N GLN A 547 20.11 22.45 -44.57
CA GLN A 547 20.10 21.57 -45.74
C GLN A 547 20.04 22.34 -47.06
N THR A 548 19.21 23.38 -47.13
CA THR A 548 19.15 24.26 -48.31
C THR A 548 20.50 24.93 -48.55
N ALA A 549 21.08 25.56 -47.53
CA ALA A 549 22.40 26.20 -47.60
C ALA A 549 23.51 25.21 -48.01
N ALA A 550 23.51 24.00 -47.43
CA ALA A 550 24.47 22.96 -47.78
C ALA A 550 24.30 22.46 -49.22
N SER A 551 23.06 22.35 -49.70
CA SER A 551 22.76 21.91 -51.07
C SER A 551 23.15 22.99 -52.10
N GLU A 552 22.89 24.25 -51.80
CA GLU A 552 23.31 25.39 -52.62
C GLU A 552 24.83 25.48 -52.69
N TYR A 553 25.51 25.38 -51.54
CA TYR A 553 26.97 25.32 -51.46
C TYR A 553 27.53 24.18 -52.31
N GLN A 554 26.94 22.99 -52.21
CA GLN A 554 27.39 21.84 -52.99
C GLN A 554 27.18 22.03 -54.51
N ARG A 555 26.06 22.64 -54.93
CA ARG A 555 25.83 22.97 -56.35
C ARG A 555 26.83 24.01 -56.85
N ALA A 556 27.10 25.04 -56.06
CA ALA A 556 28.10 26.06 -56.38
C ALA A 556 29.50 25.45 -56.52
N MET A 557 29.90 24.59 -55.57
CA MET A 557 31.18 23.87 -55.62
C MET A 557 31.29 22.96 -56.85
N GLN A 558 30.23 22.25 -57.20
CA GLN A 558 30.21 21.42 -58.42
C GLN A 558 30.32 22.25 -59.70
N ALA A 559 29.64 23.40 -59.76
CA ALA A 559 29.75 24.31 -60.89
C ALA A 559 31.17 24.87 -61.03
N PHE A 560 31.78 25.29 -59.92
CA PHE A 560 33.16 25.76 -59.86
C PHE A 560 34.15 24.67 -60.29
N VAL A 561 34.02 23.45 -59.75
CA VAL A 561 34.90 22.35 -60.16
C VAL A 561 34.70 22.02 -61.65
N ARG A 562 33.48 22.05 -62.19
CA ARG A 562 33.27 21.82 -63.63
C ARG A 562 33.93 22.89 -64.50
N SER A 563 34.01 24.15 -64.04
CA SER A 563 34.70 25.21 -64.79
C SER A 563 36.22 25.12 -64.68
N GLU A 564 36.74 24.75 -63.51
CA GLU A 564 38.18 24.73 -63.22
C GLU A 564 38.86 23.37 -63.46
N ASN A 565 38.09 22.29 -63.67
CA ASN A 565 38.60 20.93 -63.87
C ASN A 565 38.28 20.41 -65.30
N PRO A 566 39.15 20.67 -66.29
CA PRO A 566 38.91 20.31 -67.68
C PRO A 566 38.82 18.78 -67.89
N VAL A 567 37.88 18.36 -68.74
CA VAL A 567 37.53 16.94 -68.98
C VAL A 567 38.69 16.10 -69.51
N ASP A 568 39.62 16.73 -70.23
CA ASP A 568 40.74 16.04 -70.89
C ASP A 568 41.92 15.74 -69.93
N THR A 569 42.00 16.43 -68.78
CA THR A 569 43.02 16.20 -67.73
C THR A 569 42.43 16.43 -66.33
N PRO A 570 41.56 15.51 -65.86
CA PRO A 570 40.86 15.72 -64.59
C PRO A 570 41.83 15.66 -63.39
N ASP A 571 41.86 16.73 -62.59
CA ASP A 571 42.46 16.71 -61.27
C ASP A 571 41.59 15.87 -60.34
N ARG A 572 42.19 14.81 -59.80
CA ARG A 572 41.54 13.89 -58.88
C ARG A 572 41.06 14.59 -57.61
N LYS A 573 41.80 15.57 -57.08
CA LYS A 573 41.42 16.30 -55.86
C LYS A 573 40.18 17.15 -56.07
N LEU A 574 40.09 17.87 -57.20
CA LEU A 574 38.90 18.67 -57.54
C LEU A 574 37.70 17.75 -57.78
N SER A 575 37.91 16.59 -58.42
CA SER A 575 36.87 15.58 -58.63
C SER A 575 36.36 14.98 -57.32
N ASP A 576 37.26 14.69 -56.38
CA ASP A 576 36.93 14.23 -55.02
C ASP A 576 36.19 15.33 -54.23
N MET A 577 36.54 16.62 -54.39
CA MET A 577 35.83 17.74 -53.77
C MET A 577 34.41 17.93 -54.34
N ALA A 578 34.21 17.81 -55.65
CA ALA A 578 32.87 17.94 -56.26
C ALA A 578 31.92 16.79 -55.89
N SER A 579 32.48 15.61 -55.59
CA SER A 579 31.72 14.44 -55.14
C SER A 579 31.53 14.38 -53.62
N ASP A 580 32.13 15.30 -52.86
CA ASP A 580 32.01 15.33 -51.41
C ASP A 580 30.61 15.78 -50.98
N GLN A 581 29.83 14.83 -50.46
CA GLN A 581 28.49 15.04 -49.91
C GLN A 581 28.52 15.31 -48.40
N PHE A 582 29.71 15.48 -47.80
CA PHE A 582 29.86 15.58 -46.35
C PHE A 582 29.03 16.71 -45.75
N THR A 583 29.03 17.92 -46.35
CA THR A 583 28.29 19.08 -45.79
C THR A 583 26.78 18.87 -45.81
N SER A 584 26.22 18.39 -46.93
CA SER A 584 24.78 18.13 -47.07
C SER A 584 24.33 16.97 -46.19
N ALA A 585 25.11 15.88 -46.14
CA ALA A 585 24.80 14.73 -45.28
C ALA A 585 24.82 15.09 -43.79
N ASN A 586 25.75 15.96 -43.36
CA ASN A 586 25.80 16.47 -41.99
C ASN A 586 24.59 17.36 -41.61
N ALA A 587 24.04 18.11 -42.57
CA ALA A 587 22.81 18.87 -42.36
C ALA A 587 21.59 17.94 -42.21
N VAL A 588 21.54 16.86 -43.01
CA VAL A 588 20.54 15.79 -42.86
C VAL A 588 20.65 15.10 -41.49
N LEU A 589 21.86 14.76 -41.05
CA LEU A 589 22.09 14.21 -39.70
C LEU A 589 21.55 15.12 -38.58
N THR A 590 21.74 16.44 -38.71
CA THR A 590 21.28 17.38 -37.68
C THR A 590 19.75 17.40 -37.60
N GLN A 591 19.05 17.25 -38.73
CA GLN A 591 17.59 17.06 -38.73
C GLN A 591 17.20 15.71 -38.10
N ALA A 592 17.94 14.63 -38.41
CA ALA A 592 17.73 13.32 -37.80
C ALA A 592 17.89 13.36 -36.27
N ASP A 593 18.92 14.06 -35.77
CA ASP A 593 19.17 14.26 -34.32
C ASP A 593 18.00 14.97 -33.63
N LEU A 594 17.35 15.94 -34.30
CA LEU A 594 16.16 16.64 -33.78
C LEU A 594 14.93 15.73 -33.72
N HIS A 595 14.65 14.97 -34.78
CA HIS A 595 13.54 14.00 -34.75
C HIS A 595 13.78 12.91 -33.70
N TYR A 596 15.03 12.45 -33.55
CA TYR A 596 15.38 11.50 -32.51
C TYR A 596 15.18 12.09 -31.10
N LEU A 597 15.53 13.37 -30.89
CA LEU A 597 15.28 14.06 -29.62
C LEU A 597 13.77 14.19 -29.33
N ILE A 598 12.96 14.51 -30.33
CA ILE A 598 11.50 14.57 -30.20
C ILE A 598 10.95 13.20 -29.78
N ALA A 599 11.36 12.14 -30.48
CA ALA A 599 10.96 10.77 -30.16
C ALA A 599 11.34 10.39 -28.72
N ARG A 600 12.59 10.65 -28.30
CA ARG A 600 13.05 10.40 -26.93
C ARG A 600 12.26 11.18 -25.88
N THR A 601 11.85 12.40 -26.20
CA THR A 601 11.06 13.23 -25.30
C THR A 601 9.69 12.58 -25.09
N TYR A 602 8.97 12.21 -26.16
CA TYR A 602 7.69 11.50 -26.04
C TYR A 602 7.79 10.16 -25.30
N VAL A 603 8.83 9.35 -25.56
CA VAL A 603 9.09 8.10 -24.81
C VAL A 603 9.25 8.38 -23.31
N GLN A 604 9.99 9.42 -22.96
CA GLN A 604 10.18 9.83 -21.56
C GLN A 604 8.85 10.21 -20.90
N GLN A 605 8.01 10.99 -21.59
CA GLN A 605 6.68 11.36 -21.07
C GLN A 605 5.82 10.12 -20.81
N ALA A 606 5.74 9.21 -21.80
CA ALA A 606 4.94 7.99 -21.69
C ALA A 606 5.45 7.07 -20.56
N ALA A 607 6.77 6.88 -20.47
CA ALA A 607 7.37 6.04 -19.44
C ALA A 607 7.09 6.54 -18.01
N ASP A 608 7.10 7.85 -17.78
CA ASP A 608 6.77 8.44 -16.48
C ASP A 608 5.28 8.43 -16.16
N LEU A 609 4.43 8.68 -17.16
CA LEU A 609 2.99 8.74 -16.96
C LEU A 609 2.40 7.39 -16.55
N ARG A 610 3.00 6.26 -16.92
CA ARG A 610 2.51 4.92 -16.51
C ARG A 610 2.47 4.72 -14.98
N PRO A 611 3.58 4.87 -14.22
CA PRO A 611 3.52 4.79 -12.76
C PRO A 611 2.69 5.93 -12.14
N HIS A 612 2.57 7.09 -12.80
CA HIS A 612 1.69 8.16 -12.36
C HIS A 612 0.21 7.78 -12.46
N GLN A 613 -0.20 7.22 -13.59
CA GLN A 613 -1.54 6.69 -13.82
C GLN A 613 -1.87 5.65 -12.75
N GLN A 614 -0.94 4.74 -12.42
CA GLN A 614 -1.17 3.75 -11.36
C GLN A 614 -1.44 4.42 -10.00
N LEU A 615 -0.68 5.44 -9.62
CA LEU A 615 -0.94 6.20 -8.39
C LEU A 615 -2.33 6.84 -8.41
N LEU A 616 -2.72 7.46 -9.53
CA LEU A 616 -4.04 8.09 -9.68
C LEU A 616 -5.17 7.06 -9.57
N THR A 617 -5.02 5.89 -10.18
CA THR A 617 -5.97 4.77 -10.06
C THR A 617 -6.06 4.27 -8.62
N ASP A 618 -4.92 4.08 -7.96
CA ASP A 618 -4.86 3.59 -6.58
C ASP A 618 -5.54 4.58 -5.60
N THR A 619 -5.31 5.88 -5.78
CA THR A 619 -5.94 6.92 -4.95
C THR A 619 -7.44 7.06 -5.25
N ALA A 620 -7.84 6.99 -6.52
CA ALA A 620 -9.25 6.98 -6.91
C ALA A 620 -10.01 5.77 -6.33
N SER A 621 -9.37 4.60 -6.26
CA SER A 621 -9.98 3.39 -5.65
C SER A 621 -10.32 3.56 -4.16
N LEU A 622 -9.67 4.51 -3.48
CA LEU A 622 -9.92 4.87 -2.08
C LEU A 622 -10.86 6.07 -1.94
N GLY A 623 -11.47 6.53 -3.03
CA GLY A 623 -12.36 7.69 -3.07
C GLY A 623 -11.64 9.03 -2.92
N MET A 624 -10.33 9.08 -3.19
CA MET A 624 -9.55 10.31 -3.11
C MET A 624 -9.42 10.97 -4.47
N ALA A 625 -9.77 12.25 -4.55
CA ALA A 625 -9.40 13.09 -5.69
C ALA A 625 -8.04 13.73 -5.40
N VAL A 626 -7.04 13.46 -6.24
CA VAL A 626 -5.72 14.07 -6.13
C VAL A 626 -5.75 15.43 -6.83
N GLN A 627 -5.35 16.48 -6.11
CA GLN A 627 -5.22 17.82 -6.64
C GLN A 627 -3.87 18.41 -6.24
N ALA A 628 -3.31 19.27 -7.09
CA ALA A 628 -2.15 20.07 -6.73
C ALA A 628 -2.58 21.19 -5.78
N ASP A 629 -1.76 21.49 -4.77
CA ASP A 629 -1.94 22.69 -3.97
C ASP A 629 -1.58 23.92 -4.83
N PRO A 630 -2.52 24.86 -5.07
CA PRO A 630 -2.27 26.04 -5.88
C PRO A 630 -1.07 26.88 -5.43
N GLN A 631 -0.72 26.85 -4.14
CA GLN A 631 0.41 27.59 -3.59
C GLN A 631 1.78 26.96 -3.90
N THR A 632 1.78 25.70 -4.35
CA THR A 632 3.00 24.93 -4.64
C THR A 632 3.26 24.76 -6.14
N LEU A 633 2.41 25.33 -6.99
CA LEU A 633 2.59 25.31 -8.43
C LEU A 633 3.83 26.11 -8.85
N PRO A 634 4.51 25.73 -9.94
CA PRO A 634 5.63 26.51 -10.46
C PRO A 634 5.21 27.93 -10.83
N GLU A 635 6.13 28.90 -10.69
CA GLU A 635 5.88 30.30 -11.05
C GLU A 635 5.32 30.42 -12.48
N GLY A 636 4.21 31.14 -12.63
CA GLY A 636 3.54 31.37 -13.92
C GLY A 636 2.46 30.35 -14.30
N LEU A 637 2.24 29.28 -13.53
CA LEU A 637 1.17 28.30 -13.76
C LEU A 637 -0.02 28.51 -12.82
N SER A 638 -1.23 28.67 -13.37
CA SER A 638 -2.48 28.56 -12.60
C SER A 638 -2.92 27.11 -12.47
N ALA A 639 -3.63 26.78 -11.38
CA ALA A 639 -4.18 25.43 -11.17
C ALA A 639 -5.08 24.96 -12.34
N ASP A 640 -5.80 25.89 -12.98
CA ASP A 640 -6.67 25.62 -14.13
C ASP A 640 -5.92 25.34 -15.44
N ALA A 641 -4.62 25.59 -15.48
CA ALA A 641 -3.76 25.32 -16.65
C ALA A 641 -3.05 23.96 -16.55
N ALA A 642 -3.26 23.21 -15.46
CA ALA A 642 -2.64 21.91 -15.27
C ALA A 642 -3.15 20.91 -16.34
N PRO A 643 -2.26 20.13 -16.99
CA PRO A 643 -2.68 19.11 -17.93
C PRO A 643 -3.53 18.05 -17.24
N ALA A 644 -4.64 17.64 -17.88
CA ALA A 644 -5.57 16.66 -17.32
C ALA A 644 -4.91 15.31 -16.98
N CYS A 645 -3.85 14.92 -17.70
CA CYS A 645 -3.06 13.73 -17.41
C CYS A 645 -2.35 13.76 -16.04
N ALA A 646 -2.21 14.92 -15.41
CA ALA A 646 -1.61 15.04 -14.09
C ALA A 646 -2.59 14.66 -12.97
N THR A 647 -3.90 14.76 -13.17
CA THR A 647 -4.91 14.58 -12.10
C THR A 647 -5.95 13.49 -12.42
N SER A 648 -6.06 13.05 -13.67
CA SER A 648 -7.03 12.03 -14.10
C SER A 648 -6.33 10.78 -14.65
N PRO A 649 -6.64 9.57 -14.13
CA PRO A 649 -6.04 8.33 -14.63
C PRO A 649 -6.39 8.06 -16.10
N ASP A 650 -7.63 8.31 -16.52
CA ASP A 650 -8.05 8.11 -17.92
C ASP A 650 -7.34 9.07 -18.89
N ALA A 651 -7.16 10.33 -18.48
CA ALA A 651 -6.40 11.30 -19.26
C ALA A 651 -4.92 10.91 -19.34
N ALA A 652 -4.34 10.39 -18.25
CA ALA A 652 -2.97 9.88 -18.26
C ALA A 652 -2.82 8.69 -19.22
N ALA A 653 -3.76 7.74 -19.19
CA ALA A 653 -3.80 6.59 -20.11
C ALA A 653 -3.81 7.05 -21.57
N LYS A 654 -4.72 7.97 -21.90
CA LYS A 654 -4.84 8.53 -23.25
C LYS A 654 -3.57 9.25 -23.70
N THR A 655 -2.98 10.06 -22.83
CA THR A 655 -1.72 10.76 -23.15
C THR A 655 -0.54 9.80 -23.34
N ILE A 656 -0.50 8.66 -22.63
CA ILE A 656 0.51 7.61 -22.86
C ILE A 656 0.39 7.08 -24.28
N GLU A 657 -0.80 6.67 -24.72
CA GLU A 657 -1.04 6.14 -26.08
C GLU A 657 -0.70 7.17 -27.17
N GLU A 658 -1.14 8.42 -26.98
CA GLU A 658 -0.84 9.53 -27.89
C GLU A 658 0.67 9.79 -28.00
N ASN A 659 1.39 9.76 -26.87
CA ASN A 659 2.83 9.99 -26.84
C ASN A 659 3.61 8.82 -27.45
N GLU A 660 3.22 7.58 -27.21
CA GLU A 660 3.84 6.41 -27.83
C GLU A 660 3.72 6.43 -29.36
N THR A 661 2.54 6.82 -29.86
CA THR A 661 2.31 6.96 -31.31
C THR A 661 3.19 8.06 -31.90
N LYS A 662 3.20 9.25 -31.28
CA LYS A 662 4.04 10.38 -31.72
C LYS A 662 5.54 10.07 -31.62
N ALA A 663 5.94 9.28 -30.61
CA ALA A 663 7.31 8.80 -30.49
C ALA A 663 7.70 7.91 -31.67
N ALA A 664 6.82 6.98 -32.06
CA ALA A 664 7.07 6.08 -33.17
C ALA A 664 7.16 6.83 -34.51
N GLU A 665 6.26 7.80 -34.75
CA GLU A 665 6.28 8.66 -35.94
C GLU A 665 7.59 9.45 -36.03
N ALA A 666 8.01 10.11 -34.95
CA ALA A 666 9.25 10.87 -34.91
C ALA A 666 10.48 9.96 -35.03
N ALA A 667 10.45 8.76 -34.44
CA ALA A 667 11.52 7.78 -34.55
C ALA A 667 11.67 7.27 -35.99
N LYS A 668 10.57 7.01 -36.72
CA LYS A 668 10.63 6.62 -38.14
C LYS A 668 11.22 7.74 -39.00
N GLN A 669 10.81 8.99 -38.79
CA GLN A 669 11.40 10.15 -39.48
C GLN A 669 12.90 10.28 -39.21
N ALA A 670 13.34 10.06 -37.96
CA ALA A 670 14.75 10.04 -37.62
C ALA A 670 15.49 8.89 -38.34
N LEU A 671 14.91 7.69 -38.37
CA LEU A 671 15.48 6.52 -39.04
C LEU A 671 15.71 6.76 -40.53
N ASP A 672 14.72 7.32 -41.22
CA ASP A 672 14.81 7.62 -42.66
C ASP A 672 15.93 8.61 -42.95
N LEU A 673 16.04 9.69 -42.15
CA LEU A 673 17.07 10.71 -42.31
C LEU A 673 18.47 10.19 -41.96
N TYR A 674 18.62 9.39 -40.90
CA TYR A 674 19.91 8.76 -40.60
C TYR A 674 20.33 7.78 -41.69
N THR A 675 19.40 7.01 -42.24
CA THR A 675 19.67 6.07 -43.33
C THR A 675 20.10 6.81 -44.59
N GLN A 676 19.42 7.91 -44.94
CA GLN A 676 19.81 8.79 -46.03
C GLN A 676 21.24 9.33 -45.83
N ALA A 677 21.55 9.86 -44.64
CA ALA A 677 22.87 10.40 -44.35
C ALA A 677 23.98 9.33 -44.29
N ALA A 678 23.67 8.11 -43.81
CA ALA A 678 24.63 7.01 -43.73
C ALA A 678 25.23 6.65 -45.10
N GLY A 679 24.40 6.61 -46.14
CA GLY A 679 24.84 6.35 -47.51
C GLY A 679 25.83 7.39 -48.05
N GLN A 680 25.74 8.63 -47.55
CA GLN A 680 26.56 9.76 -48.00
C GLN A 680 27.84 9.93 -47.17
N LEU A 681 27.86 9.45 -45.92
CA LEU A 681 28.97 9.61 -44.96
C LEU A 681 29.91 8.42 -44.88
N LYS A 682 30.03 7.65 -45.98
CA LYS A 682 30.98 6.52 -46.10
C LYS A 682 30.90 5.53 -44.93
N ASP A 683 29.69 5.18 -44.50
CA ASP A 683 29.45 4.25 -43.39
C ASP A 683 30.09 4.66 -42.05
N LEU A 684 29.96 5.94 -41.70
CA LEU A 684 30.37 6.42 -40.38
C LEU A 684 29.63 5.64 -39.28
N TRP A 685 30.37 4.85 -38.51
CA TRP A 685 29.82 3.97 -37.46
C TRP A 685 28.88 4.62 -36.46
N VAL A 686 29.08 5.91 -36.17
CA VAL A 686 28.25 6.63 -35.21
C VAL A 686 26.82 6.71 -35.72
N VAL A 687 26.66 6.93 -37.02
CA VAL A 687 25.36 6.96 -37.69
C VAL A 687 24.70 5.58 -37.57
N HIS A 688 25.46 4.51 -37.80
CA HIS A 688 24.97 3.14 -37.60
C HIS A 688 24.59 2.86 -36.14
N ALA A 689 25.34 3.37 -35.16
CA ALA A 689 24.97 3.24 -33.74
C ALA A 689 23.66 3.99 -33.41
N ASN A 690 23.40 5.14 -34.03
CA ASN A 690 22.15 5.88 -33.86
C ASN A 690 20.97 5.18 -34.56
N ILE A 691 21.16 4.67 -35.79
CA ILE A 691 20.17 3.84 -36.51
C ILE A 691 19.77 2.64 -35.64
N ALA A 692 20.75 1.96 -35.06
CA ALA A 692 20.51 0.83 -34.18
C ALA A 692 19.73 1.22 -32.91
N ALA A 693 20.05 2.36 -32.31
CA ALA A 693 19.34 2.89 -31.14
C ALA A 693 17.88 3.22 -31.46
N ILE A 694 17.60 3.74 -32.65
CA ILE A 694 16.23 4.02 -33.10
C ILE A 694 15.45 2.74 -33.33
N HIS A 695 16.06 1.73 -33.97
CA HIS A 695 15.43 0.43 -34.10
C HIS A 695 15.13 -0.22 -32.74
N THR A 696 16.01 -0.09 -31.74
CA THR A 696 15.70 -0.52 -30.37
C THR A 696 14.51 0.23 -29.77
N MET A 697 14.39 1.53 -30.02
CA MET A 697 13.25 2.32 -29.57
C MET A 697 11.95 1.90 -30.27
N LEU A 698 11.96 1.77 -31.60
CA LEU A 698 10.79 1.35 -32.38
C LEU A 698 10.31 -0.06 -31.99
N ALA A 699 11.22 -0.96 -31.62
CA ALA A 699 10.86 -2.29 -31.12
C ALA A 699 10.10 -2.26 -29.77
N GLN A 700 10.21 -1.17 -29.01
CA GLN A 700 9.54 -0.99 -27.70
C GLN A 700 8.27 -0.15 -27.80
N LEU A 701 7.96 0.38 -28.98
CA LEU A 701 6.81 1.23 -29.25
C LEU A 701 5.73 0.46 -30.01
N PRO A 702 4.46 0.91 -29.98
CA PRO A 702 3.42 0.34 -30.80
C PRO A 702 3.81 0.45 -32.28
N PRO A 703 3.64 -0.62 -33.08
CA PRO A 703 3.97 -0.60 -34.50
C PRO A 703 3.04 0.38 -35.23
N LEU A 704 3.62 1.21 -36.10
CA LEU A 704 2.84 2.11 -36.94
C LEU A 704 2.09 1.31 -38.02
N PRO A 705 0.95 1.83 -38.54
CA PRO A 705 0.24 1.20 -39.64
C PRO A 705 1.15 0.95 -40.85
N GLY A 706 1.31 -0.31 -41.23
CA GLY A 706 2.15 -0.73 -42.36
C GLY A 706 3.61 -1.02 -42.02
N ASP A 707 4.05 -0.80 -40.77
CA ASP A 707 5.38 -1.22 -40.34
C ASP A 707 5.38 -2.73 -40.02
N THR A 708 6.10 -3.49 -40.85
CA THR A 708 6.26 -4.95 -40.72
C THR A 708 7.71 -5.33 -40.42
N GLU A 709 8.59 -4.36 -40.17
CA GLU A 709 10.00 -4.60 -39.92
C GLU A 709 10.22 -5.27 -38.56
N ASP A 710 11.11 -6.26 -38.54
CA ASP A 710 11.66 -6.77 -37.28
C ASP A 710 12.76 -5.82 -36.78
N HIS A 711 12.32 -4.73 -36.15
CA HIS A 711 13.23 -3.70 -35.65
C HIS A 711 14.24 -4.22 -34.63
N LEU A 712 13.92 -5.27 -33.85
CA LEU A 712 14.88 -5.80 -32.89
C LEU A 712 16.01 -6.57 -33.60
N ALA A 713 15.67 -7.35 -34.63
CA ALA A 713 16.68 -7.97 -35.51
C ALA A 713 17.55 -6.92 -36.23
N LEU A 714 16.92 -5.86 -36.77
CA LEU A 714 17.62 -4.77 -37.45
C LEU A 714 18.53 -3.97 -36.50
N ALA A 715 18.09 -3.70 -35.27
CA ALA A 715 18.92 -3.07 -34.24
C ALA A 715 20.20 -3.88 -33.99
N ARG A 716 20.04 -5.21 -33.82
CA ARG A 716 21.17 -6.11 -33.55
C ARG A 716 22.15 -6.16 -34.71
N GLN A 717 21.66 -6.29 -35.94
CA GLN A 717 22.49 -6.29 -37.15
C GLN A 717 23.28 -4.98 -37.24
N THR A 718 22.60 -3.85 -37.01
CA THR A 718 23.19 -2.52 -37.16
C THR A 718 24.20 -2.20 -36.05
N TYR A 719 23.91 -2.57 -34.79
CA TYR A 719 24.89 -2.45 -33.70
C TYR A 719 26.14 -3.29 -33.96
N THR A 720 25.97 -4.51 -34.47
CA THR A 720 27.10 -5.40 -34.83
C THR A 720 27.97 -4.76 -35.90
N ARG A 721 27.35 -4.18 -36.96
CA ARG A 721 28.06 -3.43 -37.99
C ARG A 721 28.79 -2.21 -37.42
N ALA A 722 28.17 -1.48 -36.50
CA ALA A 722 28.74 -0.27 -35.90
C ALA A 722 30.01 -0.55 -35.09
N ILE A 723 30.12 -1.72 -34.44
CA ILE A 723 31.27 -2.09 -33.58
C ILE A 723 32.34 -2.94 -34.25
N GLN A 724 32.09 -3.43 -35.47
CA GLN A 724 33.01 -4.32 -36.19
C GLN A 724 34.38 -3.66 -36.43
N GLY A 725 35.47 -4.34 -36.04
CA GLY A 725 36.85 -3.87 -36.23
C GLY A 725 37.25 -2.70 -35.33
N ARG A 726 36.53 -2.48 -34.23
CA ARG A 726 36.68 -1.33 -33.32
C ARG A 726 36.95 -1.74 -31.87
N GLU A 727 37.40 -2.97 -31.65
CA GLU A 727 37.59 -3.60 -30.33
C GLU A 727 38.54 -2.81 -29.43
N LYS A 728 39.48 -2.06 -30.04
CA LYS A 728 40.46 -1.23 -29.34
C LYS A 728 39.95 0.15 -28.91
N ARG A 729 38.70 0.52 -29.25
CA ARG A 729 38.17 1.83 -28.90
C ARG A 729 37.60 1.88 -27.48
N PRO A 730 37.71 3.01 -26.77
CA PRO A 730 37.22 3.13 -25.39
C PRO A 730 35.71 2.89 -25.23
N ASP A 731 34.94 3.15 -26.27
CA ASP A 731 33.48 3.05 -26.31
C ASP A 731 32.95 1.67 -26.73
N TYR A 732 33.81 0.81 -27.30
CA TYR A 732 33.45 -0.55 -27.72
C TYR A 732 32.76 -1.37 -26.62
N PRO A 733 33.25 -1.41 -25.36
CA PRO A 733 32.63 -2.21 -24.31
C PRO A 733 31.18 -1.81 -23.98
N THR A 734 30.81 -0.55 -24.24
CA THR A 734 29.44 -0.06 -24.01
C THR A 734 28.51 -0.54 -25.11
N TYR A 735 28.87 -0.34 -26.37
CA TYR A 735 28.06 -0.76 -27.51
C TYR A 735 28.00 -2.30 -27.65
N HIS A 736 29.10 -3.00 -27.34
CA HIS A 736 29.11 -4.46 -27.29
C HIS A 736 28.13 -5.01 -26.24
N ARG A 737 28.07 -4.41 -25.04
CA ARG A 737 27.11 -4.81 -24.00
C ARG A 737 25.65 -4.60 -24.44
N ILE A 738 25.36 -3.52 -25.16
CA ILE A 738 24.01 -3.27 -25.71
C ILE A 738 23.67 -4.35 -26.75
N ALA A 739 24.59 -4.61 -27.69
CA ALA A 739 24.40 -5.63 -28.73
C ALA A 739 24.21 -7.05 -28.15
N GLU A 740 24.94 -7.39 -27.08
CA GLU A 740 24.77 -8.66 -26.35
C GLU A 740 23.48 -8.71 -25.53
N GLY A 741 23.02 -7.58 -24.96
CA GLY A 741 21.74 -7.50 -24.26
C GLY A 741 20.57 -7.87 -25.18
N LEU A 742 20.55 -7.29 -26.38
CA LEU A 742 19.54 -7.57 -27.41
C LEU A 742 19.53 -9.04 -27.89
N LYS A 743 20.65 -9.77 -27.74
CA LYS A 743 20.70 -11.22 -28.02
C LYS A 743 19.90 -12.05 -27.01
N LYS A 744 19.77 -11.58 -25.77
CA LYS A 744 19.12 -12.34 -24.69
C LYS A 744 17.60 -12.16 -24.70
N GLU A 745 17.11 -11.00 -25.13
CA GLU A 745 15.67 -10.70 -25.21
C GLU A 745 14.92 -11.48 -26.30
N THR A 746 15.65 -12.10 -27.25
CA THR A 746 15.09 -12.92 -28.34
C THR A 746 15.20 -14.42 -28.12
N ALA A 747 15.86 -14.87 -27.05
CA ALA A 747 15.85 -16.29 -26.71
C ALA A 747 14.47 -16.65 -26.15
N PRO A 748 13.80 -17.71 -26.63
CA PRO A 748 12.58 -18.19 -25.98
C PRO A 748 12.90 -18.46 -24.50
N PRO A 749 11.96 -18.20 -23.56
CA PRO A 749 12.21 -18.48 -22.16
C PRO A 749 12.63 -19.95 -22.05
N ALA A 750 13.83 -20.18 -21.50
CA ALA A 750 14.27 -21.53 -21.17
C ALA A 750 13.23 -22.09 -20.19
N GLY A 751 12.44 -23.06 -20.65
CA GLY A 751 11.35 -23.63 -19.89
C GLY A 751 11.85 -24.14 -18.54
N ASN A 752 11.27 -23.59 -17.48
CA ASN A 752 11.25 -24.16 -16.14
C ASN A 752 9.79 -24.26 -15.70
#